data_AF-A0A6B9Y6E8-F1
#
_entry.id   AF-A0A6B9Y6E8-F1
#
_cell.length_a   1.000
_cell.length_b   1.000
_cell.length_c   1.000
_cell.angle_alpha   90.00
_cell.angle_beta   90.00
_cell.angle_gamma   90.00
#
_symmetry.space_group_name_H-M   'P 1'
#
loop_
_entity.id
_entity.type
_entity.pdbx_description
1 polymer ?
#
loop_
_entity_poly.entity_id
_entity_poly.type
_entity_poly.pdbx_seq_one_letter_code
_entity_poly.pdbx_strand_id
1 'polypeptide(L)'
;MLTSAVAVAVPASTLATAQPSDAGPPGMVGVPSENVGPPDHSNAPDHAGPSASPNGNGNGNSGGAGPGSKVGPPSNANIPTHAAAWSIHASNHSETLAVEVGETADGDVALVLSDEQHHAGRDIALDAETLEDALGYRPEVVYGEHESGDRWTREIRYSDGYAVFEVPQFSSNLATFSGGIGLSGDEADDGTEYQYELDSLDGLDNYSISVTGADNTAPASTSGTLQDGETLPVDIGGTTDPRNASVTLTGRESTTSDSVSQTAVSDGESVGINVGGTTSPRDETITLTGRESSTRNDQTGTLSGSSSDSIAVDGNLDPVGPDGSGDPVVSVTGSGMVDDTTPWDGTNDDGHLTLEGASGGGTTESRMPNPPEDEPIDALVFHFREEGVYSSGDLTLDIYINSNGLDKSASGTLVKSDYTIDPTQVEQTAQVVELDQPFDASGKSEITVDFQGSGSGSVKLKTDEDVGTMSQFGGSDGWYQHGQAAIEMRTIGDATVSADGQSKTFTNLKNGETRSTTFDLSQSPTIDSSFTGGSSPSLDYDVQKTDRYGTEDPSATIAGQTVSHSGLLAQGETVTESVDLSTGSDSISVSTGHTVDVSSSWTEVSATEDPSATIAGQTVSHTGILGPGETVTESVDLSQGDGPIDVSTSGHTTDVAADWTEVTQTRDPTISVNGYDTGHEGVLTDGETVDLATNTAWIENGTNNVSVSTSSPLSGPSSLVDLTYQHDAESATTSVDVQATTWVENITASNTYPSDQQGATATLAMNDRVVEVRSLETRTNGTSWESVPESNYELNGTDLEVDLGDVSQDTTIEVRAVGGKASVSGGTIDVLEPTVEGDTLDTKIEVVERSEDFTIDVTNTSESERVHYTASESWDASSYAVVKASGEQSIRMPDASNGSTTRVKTAPLEVHPETGSAEVIVYDPTEPSFRVRPGETPGSTVDIGWMDAASEVTYDLRDEDDDPVDTSTANSPVWFTAPLEAATYTIVESPPSEPRVAGPTGQQGSGLVPGWMLLLLGVAGALAVLMLVSRRVGSGGGRGSDGIGRGSLLFLVGAGVIAVIAAELLTADPLPSVLLTSIADATRAASGPLAALALGIALLVGLWQVDVRTQADVPRTVSIPAVILVVVFVVETVAPGAILGPISEGFETVAPVVILAAVAGGAYLLREWLRARKQEASTPDTQVTLDLGDGGNGGS
;
A
#
# COMPACT_ATOMS: atom_id res chain seq x y z
N MET A 1 60.11 63.30 -47.69
CA MET A 1 60.41 62.11 -48.52
C MET A 1 61.15 61.10 -47.65
N LEU A 2 60.77 59.81 -47.77
CA LEU A 2 61.39 58.54 -47.35
C LEU A 2 61.38 58.08 -45.87
N THR A 3 60.83 56.86 -45.64
CA THR A 3 61.05 55.97 -44.47
C THR A 3 60.66 54.48 -44.70
N SER A 4 61.58 53.56 -44.35
CA SER A 4 61.55 52.26 -43.60
C SER A 4 60.75 50.96 -43.94
N ALA A 5 61.54 49.86 -44.13
CA ALA A 5 61.69 48.58 -43.36
C ALA A 5 60.78 47.30 -43.49
N VAL A 6 61.51 46.14 -43.41
CA VAL A 6 61.23 44.72 -43.01
C VAL A 6 60.99 43.65 -44.10
N ALA A 7 61.75 42.55 -44.00
CA ALA A 7 61.78 41.34 -44.83
C ALA A 7 61.88 40.07 -43.94
N VAL A 8 61.13 38.99 -44.27
CA VAL A 8 61.28 37.60 -43.75
C VAL A 8 60.85 36.61 -44.84
N ALA A 9 61.49 35.43 -44.84
CA ALA A 9 61.63 34.42 -45.88
C ALA A 9 60.47 33.39 -46.00
N VAL A 10 60.44 32.73 -47.17
CA VAL A 10 59.50 31.68 -47.61
C VAL A 10 60.22 30.32 -47.55
N PRO A 11 59.63 29.24 -46.98
CA PRO A 11 60.22 27.91 -47.11
C PRO A 11 59.76 27.21 -48.40
N ALA A 12 60.71 26.49 -49.00
CA ALA A 12 60.53 25.63 -50.15
C ALA A 12 59.96 24.27 -49.73
N SER A 13 58.89 23.83 -50.38
CA SER A 13 58.35 22.47 -50.25
C SER A 13 59.17 21.51 -51.10
N THR A 14 59.75 20.51 -50.46
CA THR A 14 60.51 19.41 -51.05
C THR A 14 59.60 18.48 -51.86
N LEU A 15 60.07 18.06 -53.03
CA LEU A 15 59.55 16.91 -53.77
C LEU A 15 59.66 15.66 -52.88
N ALA A 16 58.54 15.08 -52.48
CA ALA A 16 58.50 13.73 -51.93
C ALA A 16 58.65 12.74 -53.10
N THR A 17 59.80 12.08 -53.17
CA THR A 17 59.97 10.82 -53.87
C THR A 17 58.95 9.82 -53.34
N ALA A 18 58.19 9.17 -54.21
CA ALA A 18 57.40 8.00 -53.84
C ALA A 18 58.34 6.97 -53.21
N GLN A 19 58.03 6.53 -51.99
CA GLN A 19 58.65 5.35 -51.40
C GLN A 19 58.37 4.15 -52.32
N PRO A 20 59.32 3.21 -52.46
CA PRO A 20 59.03 1.93 -53.08
C PRO A 20 57.92 1.26 -52.26
N SER A 21 56.95 0.66 -52.96
CA SER A 21 56.06 -0.33 -52.37
C SER A 21 56.93 -1.40 -51.72
N ASP A 22 56.88 -1.51 -50.40
CA ASP A 22 57.49 -2.60 -49.65
C ASP A 22 56.72 -3.86 -50.03
N ALA A 23 57.27 -4.62 -50.98
CA ALA A 23 56.74 -5.93 -51.31
C ALA A 23 57.17 -6.85 -50.17
N GLY A 24 56.27 -7.04 -49.21
CA GLY A 24 56.43 -8.06 -48.17
C GLY A 24 56.51 -9.48 -48.77
N PRO A 25 56.69 -10.50 -47.92
CA PRO A 25 56.69 -11.89 -48.36
C PRO A 25 55.42 -12.23 -49.17
N PRO A 26 55.49 -13.17 -50.15
CA PRO A 26 54.31 -13.57 -50.93
C PRO A 26 53.14 -13.95 -50.03
N GLY A 27 52.00 -13.27 -50.21
CA GLY A 27 50.79 -13.53 -49.42
C GLY A 27 50.67 -12.73 -48.10
N MET A 28 51.61 -11.83 -47.80
CA MET A 28 51.54 -10.99 -46.59
C MET A 28 51.36 -9.50 -46.91
N VAL A 29 50.58 -8.81 -46.07
CA VAL A 29 50.23 -7.40 -46.21
C VAL A 29 50.86 -6.61 -45.07
N GLY A 30 51.42 -5.43 -45.38
CA GLY A 30 52.08 -4.58 -44.38
C GLY A 30 51.08 -3.98 -43.40
N VAL A 31 51.43 -4.04 -42.11
CA VAL A 31 50.63 -3.42 -41.03
C VAL A 31 50.64 -1.90 -41.22
N PRO A 32 49.48 -1.21 -41.16
CA PRO A 32 49.42 0.23 -41.29
C PRO A 32 50.32 0.92 -40.26
N SER A 33 51.15 1.87 -40.71
CA SER A 33 52.12 2.54 -39.83
C SER A 33 51.51 3.30 -38.65
N GLU A 34 50.21 3.58 -38.67
CA GLU A 34 49.46 4.18 -37.57
C GLU A 34 49.15 3.19 -36.43
N ASN A 35 49.15 1.89 -36.73
CA ASN A 35 48.96 0.82 -35.77
C ASN A 35 50.30 0.30 -35.20
N VAL A 36 51.44 0.85 -35.64
CA VAL A 36 52.77 0.43 -35.19
C VAL A 36 53.43 1.59 -34.44
N GLY A 37 53.61 1.46 -33.11
CA GLY A 37 53.99 2.56 -32.22
C GLY A 37 55.13 2.25 -31.23
N PRO A 38 55.81 3.28 -30.66
CA PRO A 38 56.65 3.09 -29.48
C PRO A 38 55.77 2.80 -28.25
N PRO A 39 56.26 2.04 -27.24
CA PRO A 39 55.45 1.64 -26.09
C PRO A 39 54.85 2.86 -25.39
N ASP A 40 53.53 2.92 -25.30
CA ASP A 40 52.85 3.92 -24.47
C ASP A 40 53.22 3.65 -22.99
N HIS A 41 53.73 4.67 -22.31
CA HIS A 41 54.15 4.56 -20.91
C HIS A 41 52.98 4.76 -19.93
N SER A 42 51.74 4.54 -20.35
CA SER A 42 50.55 4.76 -19.52
C SER A 42 50.29 3.62 -18.53
N ASN A 43 50.84 2.42 -18.73
CA ASN A 43 50.68 1.27 -17.84
C ASN A 43 52.01 0.72 -17.30
N ALA A 44 52.67 1.48 -16.43
CA ALA A 44 53.60 0.88 -15.46
C ALA A 44 52.78 0.35 -14.27
N PRO A 45 52.94 -0.91 -13.83
CA PRO A 45 52.21 -1.41 -12.66
C PRO A 45 52.64 -0.65 -11.39
N ASP A 46 51.75 0.22 -10.91
CA ASP A 46 51.85 0.88 -9.61
C ASP A 46 51.67 -0.18 -8.49
N HIS A 47 52.72 -0.94 -8.18
CA HIS A 47 52.78 -1.68 -6.92
C HIS A 47 53.20 -0.75 -5.78
N ALA A 48 52.28 0.14 -5.41
CA ALA A 48 52.29 0.84 -4.12
C ALA A 48 50.98 0.53 -3.37
N GLY A 49 51.07 -0.34 -2.37
CA GLY A 49 49.94 -0.67 -1.49
C GLY A 49 49.36 0.56 -0.76
N PRO A 50 48.11 0.47 -0.27
CA PRO A 50 47.30 1.62 0.11
C PRO A 50 47.87 2.37 1.32
N SER A 51 48.07 3.68 1.15
CA SER A 51 48.33 4.62 2.24
C SER A 51 47.05 4.83 3.06
N ALA A 52 47.13 4.46 4.34
CA ALA A 52 46.13 4.82 5.34
C ALA A 52 46.04 6.34 5.57
N SER A 53 44.82 6.75 5.92
CA SER A 53 44.32 8.06 6.35
C SER A 53 45.32 8.96 7.14
N PRO A 54 45.27 10.31 6.99
CA PRO A 54 46.11 11.19 7.76
C PRO A 54 45.48 11.49 9.14
N ASN A 55 46.16 11.06 10.20
CA ASN A 55 46.12 11.81 11.46
C ASN A 55 47.45 11.71 12.22
N GLY A 56 48.08 12.87 12.43
CA GLY A 56 48.80 13.21 13.68
C GLY A 56 50.20 12.65 13.96
N ASN A 57 51.21 13.47 13.64
CA ASN A 57 52.30 13.92 14.53
C ASN A 57 53.49 12.97 14.88
N GLY A 58 54.72 13.44 14.58
CA GLY A 58 55.87 13.29 15.49
C GLY A 58 57.16 12.61 14.99
N ASN A 59 58.10 13.42 14.46
CA ASN A 59 59.55 13.48 14.75
C ASN A 59 60.45 12.20 14.71
N GLY A 60 61.54 12.23 13.92
CA GLY A 60 62.77 11.45 14.23
C GLY A 60 63.75 11.09 13.09
N ASN A 61 64.69 12.00 12.82
CA ASN A 61 66.08 11.89 12.29
C ASN A 61 66.78 10.53 11.96
N SER A 62 67.73 10.62 11.00
CA SER A 62 68.91 9.78 10.62
C SER A 62 68.62 8.53 9.78
N GLY A 63 69.34 8.15 8.71
CA GLY A 63 70.68 8.47 8.21
C GLY A 63 71.41 7.14 7.94
N GLY A 64 71.75 6.79 6.69
CA GLY A 64 72.47 5.55 6.38
C GLY A 64 72.81 5.39 4.89
N ALA A 65 74.11 5.25 4.59
CA ALA A 65 74.72 5.13 3.26
C ALA A 65 74.62 3.71 2.66
N GLY A 66 74.76 3.61 1.32
CA GLY A 66 74.65 2.39 0.47
C GLY A 66 75.65 1.24 0.74
N PRO A 67 75.74 0.20 -0.14
CA PRO A 67 76.35 0.35 -1.48
C PRO A 67 75.87 -0.63 -2.58
N GLY A 68 76.31 -0.43 -3.83
CA GLY A 68 76.60 -1.55 -4.75
C GLY A 68 75.94 -1.51 -6.13
N SER A 69 76.45 -0.64 -7.01
CA SER A 69 76.25 -0.77 -8.46
C SER A 69 76.88 -2.09 -8.94
N LYS A 70 76.05 -2.99 -9.50
CA LYS A 70 76.51 -4.03 -10.42
C LYS A 70 76.11 -3.59 -11.82
N VAL A 71 77.12 -3.53 -12.68
CA VAL A 71 77.03 -3.31 -14.12
C VAL A 71 76.26 -4.49 -14.71
N GLY A 72 75.10 -4.23 -15.29
CA GLY A 72 74.38 -5.16 -16.17
C GLY A 72 74.97 -5.16 -17.60
N PRO A 73 74.61 -6.16 -18.43
CA PRO A 73 75.12 -6.35 -19.80
C PRO A 73 74.71 -5.18 -20.72
N PRO A 74 75.32 -5.04 -21.93
CA PRO A 74 75.25 -3.81 -22.70
C PRO A 74 73.82 -3.54 -23.17
N SER A 75 73.38 -2.29 -23.07
CA SER A 75 72.20 -1.79 -23.78
C SER A 75 72.35 -2.10 -25.28
N ASN A 76 71.42 -2.85 -25.87
CA ASN A 76 71.36 -3.08 -27.31
C ASN A 76 71.18 -1.73 -28.01
N ALA A 77 72.30 -1.17 -28.47
CA ALA A 77 72.41 0.23 -28.82
C ALA A 77 71.81 0.60 -30.19
N ASN A 78 70.86 -0.16 -30.73
CA ASN A 78 70.30 0.11 -32.05
C ASN A 78 68.88 -0.44 -32.30
N ILE A 79 68.04 -0.62 -31.26
CA ILE A 79 66.61 -0.90 -31.48
C ILE A 79 66.00 0.34 -32.16
N PRO A 80 65.46 0.22 -33.39
CA PRO A 80 64.80 1.33 -34.03
C PRO A 80 63.56 1.72 -33.22
N THR A 81 63.56 2.93 -32.66
CA THR A 81 62.44 3.49 -31.88
C THR A 81 61.25 3.92 -32.74
N HIS A 82 61.40 3.84 -34.06
CA HIS A 82 60.35 4.15 -35.02
C HIS A 82 59.87 2.85 -35.63
N ALA A 83 58.64 2.49 -35.30
CA ALA A 83 58.02 1.22 -35.64
C ALA A 83 57.98 0.92 -37.15
N ALA A 84 57.91 1.96 -37.99
CA ALA A 84 58.02 1.85 -39.45
C ALA A 84 59.38 1.31 -39.95
N ALA A 85 60.41 1.24 -39.11
CA ALA A 85 61.70 0.63 -39.45
C ALA A 85 61.69 -0.90 -39.38
N TRP A 86 60.69 -1.50 -38.72
CA TRP A 86 60.59 -2.95 -38.57
C TRP A 86 59.89 -3.64 -39.74
N SER A 87 59.32 -2.87 -40.68
CA SER A 87 58.52 -3.32 -41.83
C SER A 87 57.70 -4.57 -41.48
N ILE A 88 56.70 -4.38 -40.61
CA ILE A 88 55.90 -5.48 -40.08
C ILE A 88 54.79 -5.83 -41.06
N HIS A 89 54.64 -7.12 -41.36
CA HIS A 89 53.57 -7.66 -42.20
C HIS A 89 52.84 -8.78 -41.49
N ALA A 90 51.61 -9.03 -41.90
CA ALA A 90 50.81 -10.16 -41.44
C ALA A 90 50.22 -10.94 -42.62
N SER A 91 49.98 -12.25 -42.44
CA SER A 91 49.37 -13.09 -43.48
C SER A 91 47.90 -12.76 -43.74
N ASN A 92 47.16 -12.29 -42.73
CA ASN A 92 45.78 -11.84 -42.81
C ASN A 92 45.55 -10.72 -41.78
N HIS A 93 44.46 -9.96 -41.91
CA HIS A 93 43.99 -8.97 -40.91
C HIS A 93 45.06 -7.97 -40.44
N SER A 94 45.93 -7.53 -41.35
CA SER A 94 47.00 -6.57 -41.04
C SER A 94 46.47 -5.20 -40.61
N GLU A 95 45.25 -4.86 -41.02
CA GLU A 95 44.59 -3.57 -40.84
C GLU A 95 44.08 -3.33 -39.41
N THR A 96 43.81 -4.40 -38.66
CA THR A 96 43.35 -4.37 -37.26
C THR A 96 44.47 -4.69 -36.27
N LEU A 97 45.59 -5.24 -36.76
CA LEU A 97 46.74 -5.60 -35.95
C LEU A 97 47.47 -4.34 -35.45
N ALA A 98 47.50 -4.15 -34.14
CA ALA A 98 48.32 -3.19 -33.43
C ALA A 98 49.63 -3.85 -32.97
N VAL A 99 50.74 -3.11 -33.11
CA VAL A 99 52.08 -3.59 -32.78
C VAL A 99 52.88 -2.52 -32.04
N GLU A 100 53.34 -2.85 -30.83
CA GLU A 100 54.29 -2.03 -30.08
C GLU A 100 55.65 -2.71 -30.00
N VAL A 101 56.72 -1.95 -30.18
CA VAL A 101 58.09 -2.47 -30.10
C VAL A 101 58.83 -1.87 -28.91
N GLY A 102 59.17 -2.71 -27.93
CA GLY A 102 59.78 -2.30 -26.66
C GLY A 102 60.88 -3.24 -26.16
N GLU A 103 61.21 -3.10 -24.87
CA GLU A 103 62.16 -3.96 -24.14
C GLU A 103 61.45 -4.61 -22.94
N THR A 104 61.74 -5.88 -22.65
CA THR A 104 61.27 -6.55 -21.43
C THR A 104 61.99 -6.03 -20.19
N ALA A 105 61.49 -6.38 -18.99
CA ALA A 105 62.16 -6.05 -17.72
C ALA A 105 63.59 -6.62 -17.60
N ASP A 106 63.91 -7.68 -18.36
CA ASP A 106 65.21 -8.33 -18.41
C ASP A 106 66.13 -7.78 -19.54
N GLY A 107 65.62 -6.86 -20.37
CA GLY A 107 66.37 -6.14 -21.40
C GLY A 107 66.35 -6.78 -22.79
N ASP A 108 65.47 -7.76 -23.02
CA ASP A 108 65.28 -8.41 -24.32
C ASP A 108 64.30 -7.59 -25.20
N VAL A 109 64.42 -7.71 -26.53
CA VAL A 109 63.48 -7.05 -27.44
C VAL A 109 62.11 -7.74 -27.33
N ALA A 110 61.06 -6.95 -27.14
CA ALA A 110 59.68 -7.42 -27.10
C ALA A 110 58.84 -6.75 -28.18
N LEU A 111 58.00 -7.53 -28.85
CA LEU A 111 56.89 -7.06 -29.65
C LEU A 111 55.60 -7.35 -28.89
N VAL A 112 54.83 -6.31 -28.62
CA VAL A 112 53.47 -6.44 -28.10
C VAL A 112 52.54 -6.39 -29.29
N LEU A 113 51.77 -7.45 -29.50
CA LEU A 113 50.87 -7.61 -30.63
C LEU A 113 49.44 -7.70 -30.10
N SER A 114 48.52 -6.90 -30.62
CA SER A 114 47.11 -6.97 -30.25
C SER A 114 46.18 -6.78 -31.44
N ASP A 115 45.06 -7.48 -31.40
CA ASP A 115 44.02 -7.39 -32.39
C ASP A 115 42.65 -7.64 -31.73
N GLU A 116 41.87 -6.57 -31.60
CA GLU A 116 40.58 -6.57 -30.90
C GLU A 116 39.42 -7.07 -31.79
N GLN A 117 39.63 -7.25 -33.09
CA GLN A 117 38.58 -7.62 -34.04
C GLN A 117 38.77 -9.03 -34.61
N HIS A 118 40.01 -9.48 -34.72
CA HIS A 118 40.35 -10.76 -35.33
C HIS A 118 41.27 -11.56 -34.41
N HIS A 119 40.70 -12.52 -33.70
CA HIS A 119 41.38 -13.19 -32.59
C HIS A 119 42.24 -14.40 -33.03
N ALA A 120 41.93 -14.97 -34.20
CA ALA A 120 42.62 -16.15 -34.74
C ALA A 120 44.11 -15.89 -35.02
N GLY A 121 44.94 -16.92 -34.90
CA GLY A 121 46.37 -16.84 -35.18
C GLY A 121 46.70 -16.47 -36.63
N ARG A 122 47.86 -15.83 -36.83
CA ARG A 122 48.36 -15.47 -38.16
C ARG A 122 49.89 -15.40 -38.18
N ASP A 123 50.47 -15.56 -39.36
CA ASP A 123 51.90 -15.39 -39.54
C ASP A 123 52.25 -13.89 -39.49
N ILE A 124 53.27 -13.56 -38.72
CA ILE A 124 53.87 -12.23 -38.60
C ILE A 124 55.24 -12.27 -39.24
N ALA A 125 55.52 -11.27 -40.07
CA ALA A 125 56.81 -11.08 -40.71
C ALA A 125 57.43 -9.74 -40.29
N LEU A 126 58.72 -9.78 -39.95
CA LEU A 126 59.54 -8.62 -39.58
C LEU A 126 60.73 -8.52 -40.54
N ASP A 127 61.24 -7.32 -40.80
CA ASP A 127 62.47 -7.17 -41.57
C ASP A 127 63.65 -7.87 -40.88
N ALA A 128 64.26 -8.84 -41.56
CA ALA A 128 65.28 -9.70 -40.94
C ALA A 128 66.59 -8.98 -40.68
N GLU A 129 66.92 -7.95 -41.47
CA GLU A 129 68.13 -7.13 -41.27
C GLU A 129 67.96 -6.23 -40.04
N THR A 130 66.79 -5.63 -39.86
CA THR A 130 66.41 -4.83 -38.69
C THR A 130 66.35 -5.68 -37.43
N LEU A 131 65.80 -6.90 -37.51
CA LEU A 131 65.80 -7.86 -36.42
C LEU A 131 67.24 -8.29 -36.03
N GLU A 132 68.09 -8.57 -37.02
CA GLU A 132 69.50 -8.92 -36.81
C GLU A 132 70.31 -7.75 -36.24
N ASP A 133 70.05 -6.51 -36.66
CA ASP A 133 70.70 -5.30 -36.15
C ASP A 133 70.26 -4.98 -34.71
N ALA A 134 69.00 -5.24 -34.36
CA ALA A 134 68.47 -5.03 -33.02
C ALA A 134 69.00 -6.07 -32.01
N LEU A 135 69.11 -7.34 -32.42
CA LEU A 135 69.54 -8.45 -31.56
C LEU A 135 71.05 -8.73 -31.65
N GLY A 136 71.72 -8.25 -32.70
CA GLY A 136 73.12 -8.54 -33.04
C GLY A 136 73.35 -9.92 -33.69
N TYR A 137 72.30 -10.70 -33.96
CA TYR A 137 72.31 -11.97 -34.68
C TYR A 137 70.89 -12.37 -35.12
N ARG A 138 70.76 -13.46 -35.90
CA ARG A 138 69.46 -14.00 -36.35
C ARG A 138 68.92 -15.09 -35.41
N PRO A 139 67.81 -14.87 -34.69
CA PRO A 139 67.22 -15.89 -33.83
C PRO A 139 66.60 -17.05 -34.63
N GLU A 140 66.66 -18.27 -34.09
CA GLU A 140 66.04 -19.47 -34.70
C GLU A 140 64.60 -19.70 -34.21
N VAL A 141 64.24 -19.17 -33.04
CA VAL A 141 62.93 -19.33 -32.41
C VAL A 141 62.43 -18.02 -31.79
N VAL A 142 61.12 -17.92 -31.63
CA VAL A 142 60.43 -16.85 -30.93
C VAL A 142 59.61 -17.41 -29.76
N TYR A 143 59.52 -16.66 -28.68
CA TYR A 143 58.69 -16.99 -27.51
C TYR A 143 57.55 -15.99 -27.40
N GLY A 144 56.35 -16.46 -27.09
CA GLY A 144 55.23 -15.58 -26.82
C GLY A 144 54.49 -15.98 -25.55
N GLU A 145 53.95 -14.98 -24.88
CA GLU A 145 53.06 -15.08 -23.73
C GLU A 145 51.75 -14.39 -24.11
N HIS A 146 50.66 -15.15 -24.13
CA HIS A 146 49.31 -14.64 -24.38
C HIS A 146 48.72 -14.06 -23.09
N GLU A 147 47.73 -13.18 -23.19
CA GLU A 147 47.09 -12.57 -22.03
C GLU A 147 46.38 -13.56 -21.08
N SER A 148 46.04 -14.76 -21.59
CA SER A 148 45.56 -15.89 -20.78
C SER A 148 46.64 -16.49 -19.85
N GLY A 149 47.91 -16.10 -20.02
CA GLY A 149 49.08 -16.68 -19.36
C GLY A 149 49.71 -17.86 -20.10
N ASP A 150 49.16 -18.24 -21.26
CA ASP A 150 49.70 -19.33 -22.08
C ASP A 150 51.02 -18.91 -22.75
N ARG A 151 52.02 -19.79 -22.65
CA ARG A 151 53.34 -19.57 -23.24
C ARG A 151 53.58 -20.50 -24.41
N TRP A 152 54.06 -19.96 -25.51
CA TRP A 152 54.32 -20.71 -26.74
C TRP A 152 55.71 -20.42 -27.30
N THR A 153 56.18 -21.34 -28.15
CA THR A 153 57.45 -21.21 -28.88
C THR A 153 57.20 -21.60 -30.33
N ARG A 154 57.77 -20.83 -31.27
CA ARG A 154 57.69 -21.10 -32.71
C ARG A 154 59.05 -20.92 -33.38
N GLU A 155 59.29 -21.70 -34.44
CA GLU A 155 60.48 -21.54 -35.28
C GLU A 155 60.34 -20.31 -36.19
N ILE A 156 61.42 -19.56 -36.36
CA ILE A 156 61.46 -18.42 -37.27
C ILE A 156 61.95 -18.89 -38.63
N ARG A 157 61.10 -18.72 -39.65
CA ARG A 157 61.41 -19.00 -41.06
C ARG A 157 61.93 -17.73 -41.72
N TYR A 158 63.11 -17.78 -42.34
CA TYR A 158 63.66 -16.65 -43.08
C TYR A 158 63.39 -16.78 -44.58
N SER A 159 62.60 -15.87 -45.15
CA SER A 159 62.30 -15.83 -46.59
C SER A 159 62.30 -14.40 -47.10
N ASP A 160 62.85 -14.18 -48.30
CA ASP A 160 62.82 -12.89 -49.02
C ASP A 160 63.27 -11.64 -48.23
N GLY A 161 64.16 -11.82 -47.23
CA GLY A 161 64.65 -10.74 -46.38
C GLY A 161 63.83 -10.51 -45.11
N TYR A 162 62.80 -11.31 -44.85
CA TYR A 162 61.95 -11.23 -43.66
C TYR A 162 62.13 -12.45 -42.74
N ALA A 163 61.96 -12.22 -41.44
CA ALA A 163 61.82 -13.22 -40.40
C ALA A 163 60.32 -13.46 -40.15
N VAL A 164 59.84 -14.66 -40.44
CA VAL A 164 58.42 -15.04 -40.42
C VAL A 164 58.16 -16.06 -39.34
N PHE A 165 57.18 -15.80 -38.48
CA PHE A 165 56.76 -16.73 -37.42
C PHE A 165 55.25 -16.64 -37.18
N GLU A 166 54.65 -17.73 -36.71
CA GLU A 166 53.23 -17.80 -36.39
C GLU A 166 52.97 -17.21 -35.00
N VAL A 167 51.96 -16.35 -34.89
CA VAL A 167 51.34 -15.99 -33.60
C VAL A 167 50.05 -16.81 -33.47
N PRO A 168 49.92 -17.69 -32.47
CA PRO A 168 48.78 -18.61 -32.37
C PRO A 168 47.41 -17.95 -32.17
N GLN A 169 47.34 -16.81 -31.47
CA GLN A 169 46.12 -16.04 -31.19
C GLN A 169 46.48 -14.65 -30.62
N PHE A 170 45.57 -13.68 -30.74
CA PHE A 170 45.82 -12.27 -30.36
C PHE A 170 45.03 -11.77 -29.14
N SER A 171 43.88 -12.37 -28.80
CA SER A 171 43.10 -11.99 -27.60
C SER A 171 42.33 -13.17 -26.99
N SER A 172 41.91 -13.00 -25.74
CA SER A 172 41.15 -13.92 -24.88
C SER A 172 39.63 -13.77 -24.95
N ASN A 173 39.08 -12.96 -25.86
CA ASN A 173 37.63 -12.88 -26.17
C ASN A 173 37.12 -14.18 -26.84
N LEU A 174 37.51 -15.32 -26.28
CA LEU A 174 37.09 -16.67 -26.60
C LEU A 174 35.68 -16.95 -26.06
N ALA A 175 35.22 -16.15 -25.09
CA ALA A 175 33.85 -16.18 -24.62
C ALA A 175 33.37 -14.80 -24.14
N THR A 176 32.14 -14.44 -24.51
CA THR A 176 31.42 -13.30 -23.94
C THR A 176 30.10 -13.77 -23.33
N PHE A 177 29.67 -13.10 -22.25
CA PHE A 177 28.39 -13.32 -21.61
C PHE A 177 27.61 -12.02 -21.64
N SER A 178 26.30 -12.07 -21.85
CA SER A 178 25.44 -10.89 -21.80
C SER A 178 24.11 -11.18 -21.13
N GLY A 179 23.45 -10.15 -20.63
CA GLY A 179 22.12 -10.24 -20.03
C GLY A 179 21.45 -8.87 -19.90
N GLY A 180 20.13 -8.89 -19.79
CA GLY A 180 19.33 -7.70 -19.55
C GLY A 180 19.12 -7.44 -18.07
N ILE A 181 19.48 -6.24 -17.60
CA ILE A 181 19.00 -5.71 -16.32
C ILE A 181 17.57 -5.22 -16.52
N GLY A 182 16.64 -5.76 -15.75
CA GLY A 182 15.24 -5.32 -15.72
C GLY A 182 14.78 -5.11 -14.29
N LEU A 183 14.41 -3.86 -13.96
CA LEU A 183 13.78 -3.50 -12.69
C LEU A 183 12.34 -3.12 -12.96
N SER A 184 11.42 -3.76 -12.24
CA SER A 184 10.00 -3.40 -12.23
C SER A 184 9.56 -3.10 -10.81
N GLY A 185 8.85 -1.99 -10.64
CA GLY A 185 8.29 -1.57 -9.37
C GLY A 185 6.82 -1.22 -9.53
N ASP A 186 5.93 -2.06 -9.01
CA ASP A 186 4.52 -1.71 -8.92
C ASP A 186 4.32 -0.79 -7.71
N GLU A 187 3.54 0.29 -7.87
CA GLU A 187 3.11 1.18 -6.81
C GLU A 187 4.27 1.82 -6.00
N ALA A 188 5.36 2.22 -6.66
CA ALA A 188 6.50 2.87 -6.00
C ALA A 188 6.11 4.25 -5.43
N ASP A 189 6.44 4.49 -4.16
CA ASP A 189 6.21 5.76 -3.45
C ASP A 189 7.47 6.65 -3.48
N ASP A 190 7.33 7.90 -3.04
CA ASP A 190 8.44 8.84 -2.86
C ASP A 190 9.52 8.28 -1.92
N GLY A 191 10.75 8.18 -2.45
CA GLY A 191 11.90 7.60 -1.76
C GLY A 191 12.07 6.10 -1.94
N THR A 192 11.32 5.46 -2.84
CA THR A 192 11.60 4.06 -3.23
C THR A 192 12.95 3.96 -3.92
N GLU A 193 13.80 3.02 -3.50
CA GLU A 193 15.15 2.82 -4.04
C GLU A 193 15.34 1.38 -4.52
N TYR A 194 15.95 1.24 -5.69
CA TYR A 194 16.42 0.00 -6.29
C TYR A 194 17.93 0.06 -6.49
N GLN A 195 18.60 -1.08 -6.36
CA GLN A 195 20.03 -1.19 -6.53
C GLN A 195 20.37 -2.44 -7.33
N TYR A 196 21.32 -2.32 -8.25
CA TYR A 196 21.90 -3.45 -8.97
C TYR A 196 23.41 -3.23 -9.14
N GLU A 197 24.15 -4.32 -9.24
CA GLU A 197 25.59 -4.33 -9.54
C GLU A 197 25.80 -4.65 -11.01
N LEU A 198 26.76 -3.97 -11.61
CA LEU A 198 27.21 -4.21 -12.97
C LEU A 198 28.73 -4.42 -12.96
N ASP A 199 29.25 -5.32 -13.77
CA ASP A 199 30.67 -5.71 -13.83
C ASP A 199 31.39 -5.16 -15.07
N SER A 200 30.68 -4.93 -16.17
CA SER A 200 31.17 -4.22 -17.36
C SER A 200 30.14 -3.22 -17.91
N LEU A 201 30.64 -2.17 -18.58
CA LEU A 201 29.84 -1.21 -19.35
C LEU A 201 29.79 -1.57 -20.84
N ASP A 202 30.42 -2.67 -21.24
CA ASP A 202 30.40 -3.15 -22.61
C ASP A 202 29.01 -3.69 -22.97
N GLY A 203 28.65 -3.64 -24.26
CA GLY A 203 27.33 -4.07 -24.73
C GLY A 203 26.13 -3.30 -24.17
N LEU A 204 26.33 -2.12 -23.55
CA LEU A 204 25.23 -1.29 -23.04
C LEU A 204 24.32 -0.82 -24.18
N ASP A 205 23.16 -1.47 -24.31
CA ASP A 205 22.13 -1.17 -25.30
C ASP A 205 20.73 -1.27 -24.68
N ASN A 206 19.68 -0.96 -25.46
CA ASN A 206 18.27 -1.07 -25.07
C ASN A 206 17.87 -0.34 -23.77
N TYR A 207 18.60 0.71 -23.40
CA TYR A 207 18.33 1.47 -22.19
C TYR A 207 17.02 2.27 -22.28
N SER A 208 16.03 1.86 -21.49
CA SER A 208 14.74 2.52 -21.39
C SER A 208 14.24 2.62 -19.95
N ILE A 209 13.53 3.71 -19.68
CA ILE A 209 12.83 3.96 -18.43
C ILE A 209 11.42 4.40 -18.82
N SER A 210 10.41 3.74 -18.29
CA SER A 210 9.02 4.16 -18.42
C SER A 210 8.35 4.16 -17.05
N VAL A 211 7.42 5.09 -16.90
CA VAL A 211 6.59 5.22 -15.70
C VAL A 211 5.13 5.12 -16.09
N THR A 212 4.33 4.42 -15.29
CA THR A 212 2.87 4.32 -15.47
C THR A 212 2.16 4.92 -14.27
N GLY A 213 1.15 5.76 -14.53
CA GLY A 213 0.36 6.39 -13.47
C GLY A 213 -0.53 5.36 -12.76
N ALA A 214 -0.72 5.54 -11.47
CA ALA A 214 -1.55 4.71 -10.61
C ALA A 214 -2.43 5.58 -9.71
N ASP A 215 -3.71 5.24 -9.60
CA ASP A 215 -4.62 5.82 -8.61
C ASP A 215 -4.44 5.13 -7.25
N ASN A 216 -3.88 5.84 -6.26
CA ASN A 216 -3.86 5.36 -4.87
C ASN A 216 -5.11 5.81 -4.12
N THR A 217 -5.73 4.92 -3.35
CA THR A 217 -7.00 5.21 -2.66
C THR A 217 -6.98 4.82 -1.19
N ALA A 218 -7.61 5.63 -0.34
CA ALA A 218 -7.72 5.37 1.09
C ALA A 218 -9.12 5.75 1.62
N PRO A 219 -9.76 4.92 2.47
CA PRO A 219 -11.02 5.26 3.09
C PRO A 219 -10.83 6.35 4.17
N ALA A 220 -11.75 7.30 4.23
CA ALA A 220 -11.77 8.36 5.24
C ALA A 220 -13.22 8.63 5.69
N SER A 221 -13.37 9.09 6.93
CA SER A 221 -14.68 9.42 7.49
C SER A 221 -14.60 10.42 8.63
N THR A 222 -15.73 11.10 8.87
CA THR A 222 -15.94 11.98 10.02
C THR A 222 -17.33 11.72 10.62
N SER A 223 -17.48 11.88 11.94
CA SER A 223 -18.78 11.74 12.59
C SER A 223 -18.91 12.57 13.85
N GLY A 224 -20.15 12.91 14.23
CA GLY A 224 -20.45 13.65 15.46
C GLY A 224 -21.93 13.66 15.80
N THR A 225 -22.24 13.88 17.08
CA THR A 225 -23.59 14.15 17.56
C THR A 225 -23.81 15.66 17.59
N LEU A 226 -24.76 16.16 16.78
CA LEU A 226 -24.93 17.59 16.53
C LEU A 226 -26.34 18.08 16.89
N GLN A 227 -26.41 19.32 17.38
CA GLN A 227 -27.62 20.10 17.59
C GLN A 227 -27.94 20.98 16.37
N ASP A 228 -29.13 21.59 16.37
CA ASP A 228 -29.53 22.52 15.33
C ASP A 228 -28.54 23.69 15.17
N GLY A 229 -28.07 23.91 13.94
CA GLY A 229 -27.15 24.98 13.58
C GLY A 229 -25.67 24.69 13.84
N GLU A 230 -25.31 23.49 14.33
CA GLU A 230 -23.92 23.06 14.44
C GLU A 230 -23.37 22.53 13.10
N THR A 231 -22.05 22.46 12.98
CA THR A 231 -21.37 22.04 11.75
C THR A 231 -20.35 20.93 12.02
N LEU A 232 -20.27 19.92 11.16
CA LEU A 232 -19.24 18.86 11.22
C LEU A 232 -18.08 19.19 10.26
N PRO A 233 -16.84 19.38 10.73
CA PRO A 233 -15.70 19.58 9.83
C PRO A 233 -15.44 18.32 8.99
N VAL A 234 -15.12 18.56 7.72
CA VAL A 234 -14.68 17.55 6.75
C VAL A 234 -13.32 18.00 6.23
N ASP A 235 -12.36 17.07 6.18
CA ASP A 235 -11.03 17.28 5.62
C ASP A 235 -10.80 16.18 4.58
N ILE A 236 -10.86 16.55 3.30
CA ILE A 236 -10.74 15.63 2.17
C ILE A 236 -9.32 15.75 1.64
N GLY A 237 -8.51 14.71 1.89
CA GLY A 237 -7.17 14.55 1.37
C GLY A 237 -7.12 14.09 -0.10
N GLY A 238 -5.92 13.75 -0.54
CA GLY A 238 -5.60 13.29 -1.89
C GLY A 238 -5.33 14.40 -2.89
N THR A 239 -5.35 14.08 -4.18
CA THR A 239 -5.16 15.06 -5.29
C THR A 239 -6.33 15.15 -6.27
N THR A 240 -7.35 14.32 -6.09
CA THR A 240 -8.58 14.34 -6.90
C THR A 240 -9.83 14.27 -6.02
N ASP A 241 -11.00 14.47 -6.64
CA ASP A 241 -12.29 14.37 -5.95
C ASP A 241 -12.49 12.94 -5.39
N PRO A 242 -12.92 12.82 -4.11
CA PRO A 242 -13.08 11.53 -3.48
C PRO A 242 -14.24 10.74 -4.09
N ARG A 243 -14.19 9.41 -3.93
CA ARG A 243 -15.19 8.47 -4.44
C ARG A 243 -16.10 7.98 -3.33
N ASN A 244 -17.28 7.49 -3.71
CA ASN A 244 -18.22 6.79 -2.82
C ASN A 244 -18.61 7.60 -1.57
N ALA A 245 -18.67 8.93 -1.69
CA ALA A 245 -19.03 9.78 -0.57
C ALA A 245 -20.51 9.61 -0.21
N SER A 246 -20.78 9.50 1.09
CA SER A 246 -22.14 9.39 1.62
C SER A 246 -22.26 10.09 2.97
N VAL A 247 -23.45 10.61 3.27
CA VAL A 247 -23.78 11.17 4.58
C VAL A 247 -24.91 10.35 5.18
N THR A 248 -24.73 9.99 6.45
CA THR A 248 -25.69 9.24 7.25
C THR A 248 -26.16 10.08 8.42
N LEU A 249 -27.47 10.24 8.54
CA LEU A 249 -28.16 10.77 9.71
C LEU A 249 -28.64 9.60 10.56
N THR A 250 -28.39 9.61 11.88
CA THR A 250 -28.94 8.62 12.81
C THR A 250 -29.72 9.30 13.93
N GLY A 251 -30.95 8.84 14.13
CA GLY A 251 -31.84 9.37 15.16
C GLY A 251 -31.38 9.00 16.57
N ARG A 252 -31.66 9.88 17.52
CA ARG A 252 -31.40 9.74 18.95
C ARG A 252 -32.65 9.99 19.75
N GLU A 253 -32.64 9.49 20.99
CA GLU A 253 -33.69 9.71 21.98
C GLU A 253 -33.04 10.18 23.30
N SER A 254 -33.73 11.07 24.00
CA SER A 254 -33.50 11.34 25.43
C SER A 254 -34.82 11.36 26.19
N THR A 255 -34.74 11.10 27.50
CA THR A 255 -35.90 11.08 28.37
C THR A 255 -35.70 11.96 29.60
N THR A 256 -36.74 12.67 30.03
CA THR A 256 -36.73 13.50 31.24
C THR A 256 -37.98 13.22 32.07
N SER A 257 -37.83 12.86 33.35
CA SER A 257 -38.98 12.68 34.24
C SER A 257 -39.48 14.02 34.76
N ASP A 258 -40.79 14.24 34.70
CA ASP A 258 -41.46 15.44 35.23
C ASP A 258 -42.75 15.06 35.99
N SER A 259 -43.25 15.98 36.80
CA SER A 259 -44.45 15.78 37.61
C SER A 259 -45.09 17.09 38.04
N VAL A 260 -46.41 17.06 38.24
CA VAL A 260 -47.17 18.10 38.92
C VAL A 260 -47.75 17.54 40.22
N SER A 261 -47.84 18.37 41.26
CA SER A 261 -48.59 18.03 42.47
C SER A 261 -49.28 19.27 43.03
N GLN A 262 -50.56 19.14 43.39
CA GLN A 262 -51.32 20.18 44.08
C GLN A 262 -52.07 19.56 45.25
N THR A 263 -52.00 20.22 46.40
CA THR A 263 -52.67 19.79 47.63
C THR A 263 -53.99 20.52 47.84
N ALA A 264 -54.94 19.88 48.51
CA ALA A 264 -56.23 20.42 48.91
C ALA A 264 -57.05 20.98 47.74
N VAL A 265 -57.04 20.27 46.61
CA VAL A 265 -57.81 20.61 45.40
C VAL A 265 -59.30 20.43 45.70
N SER A 266 -60.09 21.47 45.46
CA SER A 266 -61.54 21.48 45.73
C SER A 266 -62.36 20.95 44.56
N ASP A 267 -63.64 20.66 44.79
CA ASP A 267 -64.57 20.25 43.73
C ASP A 267 -64.64 21.30 42.60
N GLY A 268 -64.49 20.84 41.36
CA GLY A 268 -64.52 21.68 40.16
C GLY A 268 -63.23 22.46 39.88
N GLU A 269 -62.18 22.30 40.69
CA GLU A 269 -60.87 22.90 40.44
C GLU A 269 -60.08 22.12 39.37
N SER A 270 -59.22 22.83 38.63
CA SER A 270 -58.40 22.25 37.57
C SER A 270 -56.90 22.50 37.79
N VAL A 271 -56.08 21.46 37.66
CA VAL A 271 -54.61 21.55 37.76
C VAL A 271 -54.02 21.50 36.35
N GLY A 272 -53.29 22.54 35.94
CA GLY A 272 -52.65 22.57 34.61
C GLY A 272 -51.37 21.74 34.57
N ILE A 273 -51.15 21.03 33.47
CA ILE A 273 -49.89 20.33 33.15
C ILE A 273 -49.38 20.74 31.78
N ASN A 274 -48.07 20.60 31.58
CA ASN A 274 -47.44 20.76 30.29
C ASN A 274 -46.43 19.63 30.12
N VAL A 275 -46.67 18.74 29.16
CA VAL A 275 -45.81 17.60 28.87
C VAL A 275 -44.88 17.98 27.73
N GLY A 276 -43.60 18.12 28.01
CA GLY A 276 -42.55 18.35 27.02
C GLY A 276 -42.21 17.11 26.19
N GLY A 277 -41.17 17.22 25.37
CA GLY A 277 -40.76 16.19 24.42
C GLY A 277 -41.36 16.34 23.03
N THR A 278 -40.87 15.53 22.08
CA THR A 278 -41.30 15.50 20.68
C THR A 278 -42.10 14.25 20.33
N THR A 279 -42.12 13.24 21.21
CA THR A 279 -42.89 12.01 21.04
C THR A 279 -43.76 11.73 22.27
N SER A 280 -44.66 10.75 22.19
CA SER A 280 -45.48 10.35 23.33
C SER A 280 -44.63 10.10 24.60
N PRO A 281 -45.04 10.63 25.77
CA PRO A 281 -44.39 10.36 27.04
C PRO A 281 -44.49 8.87 27.44
N ARG A 282 -43.84 8.51 28.54
CA ARG A 282 -43.85 7.16 29.14
C ARG A 282 -44.11 7.26 30.65
N ASP A 283 -44.46 6.13 31.27
CA ASP A 283 -44.62 5.99 32.73
C ASP A 283 -45.59 7.01 33.35
N GLU A 284 -46.63 7.37 32.61
CA GLU A 284 -47.60 8.37 32.99
C GLU A 284 -48.57 7.82 34.04
N THR A 285 -48.67 8.52 35.17
CA THR A 285 -49.58 8.16 36.25
C THR A 285 -50.29 9.37 36.81
N ILE A 286 -51.44 9.13 37.44
CA ILE A 286 -52.15 10.10 38.26
C ILE A 286 -52.46 9.46 39.62
N THR A 287 -52.26 10.22 40.68
CA THR A 287 -52.48 9.81 42.06
C THR A 287 -53.42 10.78 42.75
N LEU A 288 -54.50 10.24 43.30
CA LEU A 288 -55.38 10.91 44.26
C LEU A 288 -54.96 10.51 45.67
N THR A 289 -54.82 11.47 46.58
CA THR A 289 -54.48 11.22 47.99
C THR A 289 -55.54 11.85 48.89
N GLY A 290 -56.13 11.03 49.76
CA GLY A 290 -57.19 11.44 50.66
C GLY A 290 -56.71 12.45 51.70
N ARG A 291 -57.59 13.39 52.02
CA ARG A 291 -57.32 14.50 52.93
C ARG A 291 -58.51 14.75 53.84
N GLU A 292 -58.21 14.91 55.11
CA GLU A 292 -59.14 15.30 56.14
C GLU A 292 -58.97 16.79 56.50
N SER A 293 -60.09 17.43 56.85
CA SER A 293 -60.10 18.73 57.51
C SER A 293 -61.11 18.71 58.65
N SER A 294 -61.05 19.70 59.54
CA SER A 294 -61.98 19.79 60.65
C SER A 294 -62.30 21.25 60.97
N THR A 295 -63.54 21.49 61.42
CA THR A 295 -64.03 22.82 61.79
C THR A 295 -64.80 22.73 63.11
N ARG A 296 -64.48 23.62 64.05
CA ARG A 296 -65.23 23.73 65.30
C ARG A 296 -66.63 24.28 65.02
N ASN A 297 -67.67 23.56 65.43
CA ASN A 297 -69.07 23.87 65.15
C ASN A 297 -69.95 23.74 66.40
N ASP A 298 -69.68 24.54 67.42
CA ASP A 298 -70.46 24.51 68.66
C ASP A 298 -71.89 25.04 68.42
N GLN A 299 -72.89 24.45 69.10
CA GLN A 299 -74.29 24.82 68.97
C GLN A 299 -74.98 24.94 70.33
N THR A 300 -75.65 26.07 70.56
CA THR A 300 -76.44 26.32 71.78
C THR A 300 -77.92 26.48 71.46
N GLY A 301 -78.81 26.08 72.36
CA GLY A 301 -80.25 26.30 72.22
C GLY A 301 -81.01 26.15 73.54
N THR A 302 -82.33 26.28 73.48
CA THR A 302 -83.24 26.14 74.65
C THR A 302 -84.38 25.19 74.30
N LEU A 303 -84.58 24.16 75.11
CA LEU A 303 -85.69 23.21 75.00
C LEU A 303 -86.73 23.53 76.09
N SER A 304 -88.02 23.52 75.75
CA SER A 304 -89.12 23.79 76.68
C SER A 304 -90.07 22.59 76.74
N GLY A 305 -90.27 21.99 77.92
CA GLY A 305 -91.07 20.76 78.05
C GLY A 305 -90.51 19.60 77.22
N SER A 306 -91.37 18.85 76.53
CA SER A 306 -90.97 17.71 75.69
C SER A 306 -90.63 18.08 74.24
N SER A 307 -89.83 19.14 74.06
CA SER A 307 -89.36 19.58 72.74
C SER A 307 -88.06 18.91 72.31
N SER A 308 -87.81 18.92 71.00
CA SER A 308 -86.53 18.53 70.40
C SER A 308 -85.97 19.67 69.55
N ASP A 309 -84.65 19.68 69.38
CA ASP A 309 -83.91 20.59 68.51
C ASP A 309 -82.90 19.80 67.66
N SER A 310 -82.65 20.23 66.44
CA SER A 310 -81.70 19.56 65.52
C SER A 310 -80.32 20.17 65.68
N ILE A 311 -79.32 19.32 65.91
CA ILE A 311 -77.90 19.66 65.94
C ILE A 311 -77.34 19.51 64.53
N ALA A 312 -76.81 20.59 63.96
CA ALA A 312 -76.20 20.57 62.63
C ALA A 312 -74.82 19.89 62.71
N VAL A 313 -74.57 18.86 61.91
CA VAL A 313 -73.25 18.26 61.70
C VAL A 313 -72.94 18.41 60.21
N ASP A 314 -71.99 19.31 59.89
CA ASP A 314 -71.72 19.71 58.51
C ASP A 314 -70.70 18.78 57.81
N GLY A 315 -69.95 18.00 58.60
CA GLY A 315 -68.92 17.06 58.14
C GLY A 315 -69.47 15.72 57.67
N ASN A 316 -68.73 15.02 56.80
CA ASN A 316 -69.04 13.65 56.34
C ASN A 316 -68.28 12.56 57.13
N LEU A 317 -67.51 12.95 58.15
CA LEU A 317 -66.94 12.06 59.16
C LEU A 317 -67.57 12.34 60.53
N ASP A 318 -67.54 11.34 61.41
CA ASP A 318 -68.07 11.49 62.76
C ASP A 318 -67.47 12.71 63.49
N PRO A 319 -68.31 13.60 64.06
CA PRO A 319 -67.83 14.76 64.79
C PRO A 319 -67.16 14.30 66.08
N VAL A 320 -66.15 15.04 66.50
CA VAL A 320 -65.40 14.75 67.74
C VAL A 320 -65.60 15.85 68.78
N GLY A 321 -65.15 15.59 70.00
CA GLY A 321 -65.13 16.57 71.08
C GLY A 321 -64.34 17.85 70.72
N PRO A 322 -64.45 18.90 71.56
CA PRO A 322 -63.83 20.20 71.31
C PRO A 322 -62.29 20.20 71.33
N ASP A 323 -61.67 19.13 71.85
CA ASP A 323 -60.21 18.94 71.83
C ASP A 323 -59.72 18.17 70.58
N GLY A 324 -60.64 17.85 69.65
CA GLY A 324 -60.34 17.08 68.44
C GLY A 324 -60.34 15.57 68.67
N SER A 325 -60.81 15.09 69.82
CA SER A 325 -60.87 13.67 70.16
C SER A 325 -62.11 13.32 70.98
N GLY A 326 -62.47 12.03 71.01
CA GLY A 326 -63.62 11.53 71.76
C GLY A 326 -64.97 12.07 71.27
N ASP A 327 -66.01 11.77 72.02
CA ASP A 327 -67.39 12.14 71.69
C ASP A 327 -67.65 13.64 71.96
N PRO A 328 -68.52 14.31 71.17
CA PRO A 328 -69.04 15.64 71.44
C PRO A 328 -69.53 15.84 72.89
N VAL A 329 -69.30 17.04 73.43
CA VAL A 329 -69.68 17.40 74.81
C VAL A 329 -71.00 18.17 74.79
N VAL A 330 -71.98 17.73 75.59
CA VAL A 330 -73.26 18.40 75.78
C VAL A 330 -73.36 18.88 77.22
N SER A 331 -73.45 20.19 77.39
CA SER A 331 -73.73 20.86 78.66
C SER A 331 -75.18 21.32 78.70
N VAL A 332 -75.84 21.15 79.83
CA VAL A 332 -77.24 21.52 80.03
C VAL A 332 -77.41 22.35 81.29
N THR A 333 -78.25 23.37 81.24
CA THR A 333 -78.51 24.30 82.34
C THR A 333 -80.02 24.36 82.58
N GLY A 334 -80.45 24.00 83.79
CA GLY A 334 -81.87 24.03 84.16
C GLY A 334 -82.39 25.47 84.28
N SER A 335 -83.55 25.78 83.69
CA SER A 335 -84.18 27.11 83.76
C SER A 335 -85.69 26.99 83.94
N GLY A 336 -86.24 27.65 84.97
CA GLY A 336 -87.65 27.50 85.35
C GLY A 336 -87.96 26.20 86.11
N MET A 337 -86.93 25.54 86.67
CA MET A 337 -87.12 24.43 87.61
C MET A 337 -87.71 25.01 88.90
N VAL A 338 -88.98 24.70 89.20
CA VAL A 338 -89.68 25.15 90.41
C VAL A 338 -89.83 23.97 91.34
N ASP A 339 -89.45 24.16 92.59
CA ASP A 339 -89.66 23.19 93.66
C ASP A 339 -91.15 23.13 94.00
N ASP A 340 -91.74 21.95 93.95
CA ASP A 340 -93.14 21.74 94.36
C ASP A 340 -93.15 21.55 95.88
N THR A 341 -94.06 22.24 96.58
CA THR A 341 -94.25 22.06 98.02
C THR A 341 -95.66 21.58 98.29
N THR A 342 -95.82 20.53 99.09
CA THR A 342 -97.14 20.14 99.60
C THR A 342 -97.51 21.11 100.71
N PRO A 343 -98.51 22.00 100.54
CA PRO A 343 -98.81 23.00 101.54
C PRO A 343 -99.52 22.35 102.73
N TRP A 344 -99.05 22.64 103.95
CA TRP A 344 -99.77 22.30 105.17
C TRP A 344 -100.35 23.57 105.82
N ASP A 345 -101.67 23.58 106.00
CA ASP A 345 -102.45 24.65 106.64
C ASP A 345 -102.47 24.43 108.15
N GLY A 346 -101.63 25.13 108.90
CA GLY A 346 -101.76 25.27 110.35
C GLY A 346 -102.20 26.68 110.71
N THR A 347 -103.44 26.86 111.20
CA THR A 347 -104.05 28.19 111.40
C THR A 347 -104.19 28.66 112.85
N ASN A 348 -103.72 27.89 113.84
CA ASN A 348 -103.95 28.20 115.26
C ASN A 348 -102.68 28.75 115.97
N ASP A 349 -102.73 30.00 116.46
CA ASP A 349 -101.55 30.69 117.05
C ASP A 349 -101.28 30.30 118.52
N ASP A 350 -102.19 29.58 119.18
CA ASP A 350 -102.10 29.31 120.62
C ASP A 350 -101.42 27.95 121.00
N GLY A 351 -101.29 27.00 120.07
CA GLY A 351 -100.63 25.69 120.27
C GLY A 351 -99.14 25.65 119.88
N HIS A 352 -98.33 24.77 120.47
CA HIS A 352 -96.93 24.54 120.04
C HIS A 352 -96.35 23.15 120.36
N LEU A 353 -95.43 22.70 119.50
CA LEU A 353 -94.58 21.52 119.72
C LEU A 353 -93.20 21.98 120.16
N THR A 354 -92.73 21.55 121.33
CA THR A 354 -91.37 21.86 121.76
C THR A 354 -90.43 20.72 121.36
N LEU A 355 -89.42 21.03 120.56
CA LEU A 355 -88.27 20.16 120.30
C LEU A 355 -87.22 20.47 121.38
N GLU A 356 -86.72 19.45 122.07
CA GLU A 356 -85.80 19.61 123.19
C GLU A 356 -84.52 18.81 123.00
N GLY A 357 -83.41 19.36 123.51
CA GLY A 357 -82.15 18.65 123.61
C GLY A 357 -82.20 17.53 124.66
N ALA A 358 -81.15 16.71 124.69
CA ALA A 358 -81.04 15.52 125.53
C ALA A 358 -81.32 15.75 127.03
N SER A 359 -81.05 16.95 127.56
CA SER A 359 -81.28 17.26 128.98
C SER A 359 -82.75 17.51 129.36
N GLY A 360 -83.62 17.80 128.38
CA GLY A 360 -85.05 18.05 128.57
C GLY A 360 -85.92 16.81 128.37
N GLY A 361 -85.51 15.87 127.50
CA GLY A 361 -86.36 14.75 127.10
C GLY A 361 -85.96 14.06 125.80
N GLY A 362 -85.25 14.78 124.94
CA GLY A 362 -84.40 14.23 123.88
C GLY A 362 -85.08 13.73 122.61
N THR A 363 -86.34 13.27 122.62
CA THR A 363 -87.03 12.82 121.38
C THR A 363 -88.41 13.42 121.20
N THR A 364 -88.76 13.72 119.95
CA THR A 364 -90.07 14.25 119.57
C THR A 364 -90.46 13.68 118.22
N GLU A 365 -91.72 13.30 118.03
CA GLU A 365 -92.21 12.72 116.77
C GLU A 365 -93.44 13.48 116.29
N SER A 366 -93.54 13.68 114.98
CA SER A 366 -94.67 14.34 114.33
C SER A 366 -95.19 13.49 113.18
N ARG A 367 -96.49 13.14 113.22
CA ARG A 367 -97.16 12.51 112.07
C ARG A 367 -97.43 13.53 110.98
N MET A 368 -97.32 13.11 109.73
CA MET A 368 -97.64 13.89 108.53
C MET A 368 -98.52 13.05 107.61
N PRO A 369 -99.80 13.42 107.44
CA PRO A 369 -100.68 12.76 106.49
C PRO A 369 -100.41 13.23 105.06
N ASN A 370 -100.74 12.39 104.07
CA ASN A 370 -100.67 12.70 102.64
C ASN A 370 -99.27 13.15 102.14
N PRO A 371 -98.22 12.34 102.31
CA PRO A 371 -96.97 12.60 101.62
C PRO A 371 -97.16 12.56 100.08
N PRO A 372 -96.24 13.17 99.31
CA PRO A 372 -96.29 13.09 97.84
C PRO A 372 -96.44 11.65 97.35
N GLU A 373 -97.37 11.40 96.41
CA GLU A 373 -97.72 10.04 95.97
C GLU A 373 -96.72 9.46 94.95
N ASP A 374 -96.04 10.30 94.18
CA ASP A 374 -95.24 9.91 93.01
C ASP A 374 -93.82 10.54 92.97
N GLU A 375 -93.44 11.34 93.96
CA GLU A 375 -92.15 12.04 94.00
C GLU A 375 -91.47 11.86 95.37
N PRO A 376 -90.15 11.64 95.43
CA PRO A 376 -89.44 11.57 96.70
C PRO A 376 -89.37 12.96 97.35
N ILE A 377 -89.41 12.99 98.68
CA ILE A 377 -89.26 14.21 99.46
C ILE A 377 -87.77 14.58 99.48
N ASP A 378 -87.40 15.76 99.00
CA ASP A 378 -86.02 16.25 98.97
C ASP A 378 -85.70 17.18 100.16
N ALA A 379 -86.69 17.89 100.69
CA ALA A 379 -86.52 18.77 101.85
C ALA A 379 -87.79 18.84 102.73
N LEU A 380 -87.60 19.22 103.99
CA LEU A 380 -88.66 19.52 104.95
C LEU A 380 -88.63 21.01 105.32
N VAL A 381 -89.76 21.67 105.50
CA VAL A 381 -89.82 23.08 105.91
C VAL A 381 -90.44 23.17 107.30
N PHE A 382 -89.70 23.62 108.31
CA PHE A 382 -90.19 23.71 109.69
C PHE A 382 -90.71 25.10 109.99
N HIS A 383 -91.96 25.21 110.46
CA HIS A 383 -92.56 26.49 110.84
C HIS A 383 -92.53 26.71 112.35
N PHE A 384 -92.02 27.87 112.79
CA PHE A 384 -91.76 28.21 114.19
C PHE A 384 -92.81 29.16 114.78
N ARG A 385 -93.11 29.01 116.09
CA ARG A 385 -94.07 29.88 116.80
C ARG A 385 -93.45 31.25 117.14
N GLU A 386 -94.21 32.33 116.96
CA GLU A 386 -93.70 33.71 117.03
C GLU A 386 -93.49 34.22 118.48
N GLU A 387 -94.41 33.95 119.43
CA GLU A 387 -94.29 34.34 120.85
C GLU A 387 -93.88 33.15 121.75
N GLY A 388 -92.80 33.31 122.54
CA GLY A 388 -92.42 32.40 123.63
C GLY A 388 -91.39 31.30 123.30
N VAL A 389 -90.58 31.50 122.25
CA VAL A 389 -89.44 30.62 121.90
C VAL A 389 -88.33 30.75 122.95
N TYR A 390 -88.22 29.79 123.88
CA TYR A 390 -87.07 29.66 124.78
C TYR A 390 -86.61 28.20 124.79
N SER A 391 -85.30 27.91 124.72
CA SER A 391 -84.34 28.21 125.78
C SER A 391 -82.87 28.45 125.33
N SER A 392 -82.10 29.01 126.28
CA SER A 392 -80.72 29.50 126.21
C SER A 392 -79.63 28.40 126.23
N GLY A 393 -79.61 27.51 125.23
CA GLY A 393 -78.57 26.50 124.99
C GLY A 393 -78.58 25.95 123.55
N ASP A 394 -77.54 25.21 123.14
CA ASP A 394 -77.45 24.65 121.77
C ASP A 394 -78.42 23.46 121.60
N LEU A 395 -79.10 23.41 120.44
CA LEU A 395 -79.97 22.31 120.01
C LEU A 395 -79.58 21.85 118.61
N THR A 396 -79.20 20.59 118.50
CA THR A 396 -78.93 19.87 117.24
C THR A 396 -79.91 18.72 117.10
N LEU A 397 -80.43 18.53 115.89
CA LEU A 397 -81.45 17.53 115.58
C LEU A 397 -80.91 16.51 114.57
N ASP A 398 -81.00 15.24 114.93
CA ASP A 398 -81.09 14.19 113.92
C ASP A 398 -82.57 14.00 113.57
N ILE A 399 -82.87 14.03 112.27
CA ILE A 399 -84.22 13.96 111.73
C ILE A 399 -84.35 12.65 110.98
N TYR A 400 -85.30 11.83 111.42
CA TYR A 400 -85.65 10.58 110.79
C TYR A 400 -87.04 10.71 110.18
N ILE A 401 -87.27 10.02 109.06
CA ILE A 401 -88.62 9.82 108.52
C ILE A 401 -88.91 8.33 108.48
N ASN A 402 -90.10 7.94 108.95
CA ASN A 402 -90.59 6.58 108.91
C ASN A 402 -92.08 6.54 108.53
N SER A 403 -92.64 5.33 108.42
CA SER A 403 -94.08 5.13 108.23
C SER A 403 -94.67 4.17 109.27
N ASN A 404 -94.01 4.03 110.42
CA ASN A 404 -94.39 3.09 111.49
C ASN A 404 -95.40 3.72 112.47
N GLY A 405 -95.74 5.00 112.29
CA GLY A 405 -96.54 5.79 113.22
C GLY A 405 -95.73 6.24 114.44
N LEU A 406 -96.39 6.89 115.40
CA LEU A 406 -95.76 7.36 116.65
C LEU A 406 -95.44 6.16 117.55
N ASP A 407 -94.15 5.92 117.79
CA ASP A 407 -93.66 4.77 118.55
C ASP A 407 -92.74 5.13 119.73
N LYS A 408 -92.43 6.42 119.88
CA LYS A 408 -91.66 6.99 121.00
C LYS A 408 -90.16 6.65 120.96
N SER A 409 -89.62 6.37 119.78
CA SER A 409 -88.21 6.25 119.51
C SER A 409 -87.85 6.93 118.19
N ALA A 410 -86.76 7.72 118.18
CA ALA A 410 -86.23 8.24 116.92
C ALA A 410 -85.78 7.06 116.05
N SER A 411 -86.57 6.73 115.02
CA SER A 411 -86.39 5.52 114.24
C SER A 411 -86.84 5.71 112.79
N GLY A 412 -86.31 4.88 111.90
CA GLY A 412 -86.54 5.00 110.46
C GLY A 412 -85.31 5.46 109.70
N THR A 413 -85.55 6.11 108.57
CA THR A 413 -84.50 6.58 107.67
C THR A 413 -83.97 7.90 108.20
N LEU A 414 -82.69 7.96 108.56
CA LEU A 414 -82.03 9.22 108.89
C LEU A 414 -81.95 10.06 107.61
N VAL A 415 -82.77 11.11 107.54
CA VAL A 415 -82.84 11.99 106.37
C VAL A 415 -82.01 13.25 106.55
N LYS A 416 -81.70 13.59 107.80
CA LYS A 416 -80.80 14.70 108.12
C LYS A 416 -80.13 14.46 109.45
N SER A 417 -78.81 14.60 109.53
CA SER A 417 -78.07 14.52 110.80
C SER A 417 -77.51 15.86 111.25
N ASP A 418 -77.32 16.01 112.58
CA ASP A 418 -76.66 17.14 113.24
C ASP A 418 -77.24 18.52 112.84
N TYR A 419 -78.53 18.58 112.49
CA TYR A 419 -79.15 19.80 112.01
C TYR A 419 -79.27 20.83 113.13
N THR A 420 -78.55 21.93 113.01
CA THR A 420 -78.63 23.03 113.98
C THR A 420 -79.71 24.01 113.55
N ILE A 421 -80.68 24.27 114.42
CA ILE A 421 -81.69 25.30 114.17
C ILE A 421 -81.06 26.67 114.48
N ASP A 422 -81.14 27.60 113.53
CA ASP A 422 -80.60 28.95 113.71
C ASP A 422 -81.63 29.83 114.44
N PRO A 423 -81.41 30.19 115.71
CA PRO A 423 -82.37 30.98 116.49
C PRO A 423 -82.44 32.45 116.06
N THR A 424 -81.59 32.91 115.14
CA THR A 424 -81.61 34.28 114.62
C THR A 424 -82.47 34.45 113.37
N GLN A 425 -82.89 33.36 112.72
CA GLN A 425 -83.79 33.36 111.55
C GLN A 425 -85.28 33.25 111.93
N VAL A 426 -85.60 33.30 113.23
CA VAL A 426 -86.93 33.02 113.78
C VAL A 426 -87.95 34.15 113.49
N GLU A 427 -87.52 35.33 113.00
CA GLU A 427 -88.43 36.36 112.47
C GLU A 427 -89.15 35.92 111.17
N GLN A 428 -88.69 34.87 110.48
CA GLN A 428 -89.28 34.43 109.20
C GLN A 428 -90.41 33.38 109.33
N THR A 429 -90.78 32.97 110.55
CA THR A 429 -91.82 31.96 110.83
C THR A 429 -91.62 30.57 110.20
N ALA A 430 -90.60 30.33 109.35
CA ALA A 430 -90.24 29.01 108.78
C ALA A 430 -88.76 28.86 108.38
N GLN A 431 -88.21 27.63 108.38
CA GLN A 431 -86.85 27.28 107.92
C GLN A 431 -86.84 25.97 107.12
N VAL A 432 -86.16 25.95 105.98
CA VAL A 432 -86.01 24.77 105.12
C VAL A 432 -84.85 23.90 105.58
N VAL A 433 -85.09 22.60 105.64
CA VAL A 433 -84.16 21.52 105.96
C VAL A 433 -84.04 20.60 104.76
N GLU A 434 -83.00 20.82 103.96
CA GLU A 434 -82.62 19.93 102.86
C GLU A 434 -82.23 18.55 103.40
N LEU A 435 -82.81 17.48 102.86
CA LEU A 435 -82.46 16.12 103.25
C LEU A 435 -81.12 15.73 102.61
N ASP A 436 -80.31 14.96 103.34
CA ASP A 436 -79.02 14.49 102.82
C ASP A 436 -79.21 13.38 101.75
N GLN A 437 -80.38 12.72 101.77
CA GLN A 437 -80.87 11.80 100.75
C GLN A 437 -82.38 11.98 100.62
N PRO A 438 -82.95 11.95 99.40
CA PRO A 438 -84.40 12.04 99.24
C PRO A 438 -85.10 10.86 99.92
N PHE A 439 -86.25 11.14 100.52
CA PHE A 439 -87.07 10.11 101.16
C PHE A 439 -88.27 9.76 100.27
N ASP A 440 -88.29 8.53 99.77
CA ASP A 440 -89.41 8.02 98.99
C ASP A 440 -90.60 7.68 99.92
N ALA A 441 -91.63 8.53 99.86
CA ALA A 441 -92.88 8.33 100.56
C ALA A 441 -94.02 7.83 99.64
N SER A 442 -93.68 7.42 98.41
CA SER A 442 -94.65 7.00 97.40
C SER A 442 -95.55 5.88 97.91
N GLY A 443 -96.85 6.02 97.67
CA GLY A 443 -97.88 5.06 98.10
C GLY A 443 -98.08 4.94 99.62
N LYS A 444 -97.53 5.84 100.44
CA LYS A 444 -97.80 5.92 101.88
C LYS A 444 -98.95 6.90 102.14
N SER A 445 -99.91 6.52 102.98
CA SER A 445 -100.99 7.44 103.39
C SER A 445 -100.56 8.41 104.50
N GLU A 446 -99.48 8.07 105.22
CA GLU A 446 -98.94 8.83 106.35
C GLU A 446 -97.46 8.48 106.55
N ILE A 447 -96.67 9.48 106.93
CA ILE A 447 -95.30 9.33 107.44
C ILE A 447 -95.19 9.94 108.84
N THR A 448 -94.16 9.56 109.58
CA THR A 448 -93.76 10.20 110.83
C THR A 448 -92.39 10.81 110.63
N VAL A 449 -92.20 12.05 111.09
CA VAL A 449 -90.89 12.70 111.19
C VAL A 449 -90.49 12.73 112.65
N ASP A 450 -89.39 12.06 112.95
CA ASP A 450 -88.84 11.96 114.30
C ASP A 450 -87.63 12.88 114.44
N PHE A 451 -87.58 13.57 115.56
CA PHE A 451 -86.55 14.48 115.98
C PHE A 451 -85.83 13.91 117.18
N GLN A 452 -84.56 13.59 117.01
CA GLN A 452 -83.66 13.28 118.10
C GLN A 452 -82.83 14.52 118.42
N GLY A 453 -83.22 15.22 119.49
CA GLY A 453 -82.53 16.40 119.97
C GLY A 453 -81.33 16.08 120.87
N SER A 454 -80.21 16.73 120.62
CA SER A 454 -79.01 16.74 121.46
C SER A 454 -78.70 18.15 121.95
N GLY A 455 -77.99 18.27 123.08
CA GLY A 455 -77.69 19.56 123.73
C GLY A 455 -78.67 19.95 124.85
N SER A 456 -78.65 21.23 125.24
CA SER A 456 -79.44 21.76 126.37
C SER A 456 -80.49 22.81 125.97
N GLY A 457 -80.59 23.13 124.67
CA GLY A 457 -81.58 24.05 124.12
C GLY A 457 -82.95 23.42 123.88
N SER A 458 -83.93 24.26 123.54
CA SER A 458 -85.26 23.85 123.11
C SER A 458 -85.86 24.89 122.14
N VAL A 459 -86.59 24.44 121.11
CA VAL A 459 -87.31 25.30 120.16
C VAL A 459 -88.78 24.91 120.08
N LYS A 460 -89.66 25.83 119.65
CA LYS A 460 -91.10 25.58 119.52
C LYS A 460 -91.56 25.72 118.07
N LEU A 461 -92.08 24.64 117.50
CA LEU A 461 -92.76 24.63 116.22
C LEU A 461 -94.24 25.00 116.40
N LYS A 462 -94.84 25.63 115.37
CA LYS A 462 -96.30 25.87 115.32
C LYS A 462 -97.03 24.53 115.22
N THR A 463 -98.20 24.45 115.84
CA THR A 463 -99.04 23.25 115.79
C THR A 463 -100.52 23.57 115.59
N ASP A 464 -101.25 22.62 115.00
CA ASP A 464 -102.70 22.63 114.95
C ASP A 464 -103.27 21.62 115.98
N GLU A 465 -104.20 22.07 116.84
CA GLU A 465 -104.85 21.26 117.89
C GLU A 465 -106.03 20.43 117.35
N ASP A 466 -106.61 20.79 116.20
CA ASP A 466 -107.87 20.21 115.71
C ASP A 466 -107.69 18.90 114.90
N VAL A 467 -106.44 18.47 114.66
CA VAL A 467 -106.14 17.41 113.67
C VAL A 467 -105.40 16.16 114.19
N GLY A 468 -105.07 16.07 115.48
CA GLY A 468 -104.59 14.80 116.09
C GLY A 468 -103.26 14.86 116.86
N THR A 469 -102.91 13.77 117.54
CA THR A 469 -102.08 13.71 118.76
C THR A 469 -100.57 14.00 118.60
N MET A 470 -100.03 14.88 119.46
CA MET A 470 -98.59 15.13 119.69
C MET A 470 -98.11 14.19 120.78
N SER A 471 -96.83 13.85 120.77
CA SER A 471 -96.18 13.29 121.96
C SER A 471 -94.84 13.98 122.15
N GLN A 472 -94.80 14.96 123.06
CA GLN A 472 -93.54 15.46 123.60
C GLN A 472 -93.17 14.59 124.80
N PHE A 473 -92.01 13.95 124.80
CA PHE A 473 -91.51 13.19 125.94
C PHE A 473 -90.31 13.91 126.54
N GLY A 474 -90.49 14.54 127.72
CA GLY A 474 -89.41 15.20 128.45
C GLY A 474 -89.72 15.49 129.92
N GLY A 475 -88.77 15.12 130.80
CA GLY A 475 -88.85 15.25 132.26
C GLY A 475 -89.50 14.06 132.98
N SER A 476 -88.97 13.74 134.18
CA SER A 476 -89.28 12.53 134.97
C SER A 476 -90.74 12.31 135.38
N ASP A 477 -91.62 13.29 135.16
CA ASP A 477 -92.98 13.33 135.69
C ASP A 477 -94.09 13.22 134.61
N GLY A 478 -93.74 12.92 133.36
CA GLY A 478 -94.64 12.37 132.33
C GLY A 478 -96.01 13.06 132.16
N TRP A 479 -96.02 14.29 131.62
CA TRP A 479 -97.25 15.01 131.25
C TRP A 479 -97.59 14.82 129.77
N TYR A 480 -98.89 14.77 129.43
CA TYR A 480 -99.42 14.51 128.07
C TYR A 480 -100.13 15.75 127.49
N GLN A 481 -99.76 16.19 126.27
CA GLN A 481 -100.47 17.20 125.45
C GLN A 481 -100.51 16.76 123.96
N HIS A 482 -101.53 17.18 123.19
CA HIS A 482 -101.89 16.64 121.86
C HIS A 482 -101.91 17.75 120.75
N GLY A 483 -101.36 17.53 119.53
CA GLY A 483 -101.17 18.47 118.38
C GLY A 483 -100.19 17.96 117.26
N GLN A 484 -100.24 18.49 116.02
CA GLN A 484 -99.33 18.16 114.89
C GLN A 484 -98.39 19.32 114.54
N ALA A 485 -97.14 19.07 114.12
CA ALA A 485 -96.18 20.13 113.76
C ALA A 485 -96.37 20.65 112.32
N ALA A 486 -96.23 21.95 112.15
CA ALA A 486 -96.25 22.63 110.87
C ALA A 486 -94.97 22.36 110.06
N ILE A 487 -95.00 21.30 109.24
CA ILE A 487 -93.88 20.91 108.40
C ILE A 487 -94.35 20.64 106.97
N GLU A 488 -93.75 21.33 105.99
CA GLU A 488 -94.02 21.11 104.55
C GLU A 488 -92.96 20.18 103.92
N MET A 489 -93.34 19.43 102.89
CA MET A 489 -92.43 18.58 102.10
C MET A 489 -92.18 19.24 100.74
N ARG A 490 -90.93 19.21 100.27
CA ARG A 490 -90.49 19.83 99.01
C ARG A 490 -89.83 18.80 98.08
N THR A 491 -90.13 18.83 96.79
CA THR A 491 -89.57 17.96 95.74
C THR A 491 -88.90 18.77 94.61
N ILE A 492 -87.88 18.21 93.93
CA ILE A 492 -87.17 18.84 92.79
C ILE A 492 -87.28 17.95 91.55
N GLY A 493 -87.64 18.53 90.39
CA GLY A 493 -87.80 17.79 89.13
C GLY A 493 -86.49 17.33 88.48
N ASP A 494 -86.58 16.24 87.69
CA ASP A 494 -85.48 15.69 86.88
C ASP A 494 -85.54 16.20 85.44
N ALA A 495 -84.38 16.28 84.79
CA ALA A 495 -84.26 16.56 83.35
C ALA A 495 -83.54 15.41 82.65
N THR A 496 -84.18 14.75 81.69
CA THR A 496 -83.52 13.78 80.82
C THR A 496 -83.25 14.40 79.47
N VAL A 497 -82.00 14.33 79.02
CA VAL A 497 -81.60 14.69 77.67
C VAL A 497 -81.30 13.45 76.87
N SER A 498 -81.86 13.40 75.68
CA SER A 498 -81.59 12.36 74.70
C SER A 498 -80.94 12.95 73.47
N ALA A 499 -79.96 12.21 72.94
CA ALA A 499 -79.38 12.45 71.63
C ALA A 499 -79.00 11.12 70.99
N ASP A 500 -79.30 10.97 69.70
CA ASP A 500 -79.00 9.79 68.88
C ASP A 500 -79.34 8.43 69.52
N GLY A 501 -80.52 8.33 70.14
CA GLY A 501 -80.99 7.11 70.81
C GLY A 501 -80.32 6.80 72.15
N GLN A 502 -79.38 7.63 72.62
CA GLN A 502 -78.85 7.60 73.98
C GLN A 502 -79.65 8.57 74.88
N SER A 503 -79.85 8.22 76.16
CA SER A 503 -80.50 9.08 77.16
C SER A 503 -79.60 9.27 78.38
N LYS A 504 -79.51 10.50 78.88
CA LYS A 504 -78.80 10.86 80.11
C LYS A 504 -79.75 11.67 81.00
N THR A 505 -80.01 11.17 82.20
CA THR A 505 -80.85 11.85 83.20
C THR A 505 -80.00 12.61 84.19
N PHE A 506 -80.32 13.90 84.36
CA PHE A 506 -79.76 14.79 85.36
C PHE A 506 -80.75 14.92 86.51
N THR A 507 -80.49 14.20 87.60
CA THR A 507 -81.37 14.18 88.76
C THR A 507 -81.22 15.44 89.61
N ASN A 508 -82.32 15.98 90.15
CA ASN A 508 -82.32 17.16 91.02
C ASN A 508 -81.56 18.36 90.39
N LEU A 509 -81.79 18.63 89.10
CA LEU A 509 -81.11 19.72 88.40
C LEU A 509 -81.72 21.06 88.83
N LYS A 510 -80.94 21.89 89.55
CA LYS A 510 -81.45 23.16 90.08
C LYS A 510 -81.58 24.22 89.00
N ASN A 511 -82.46 25.18 89.25
CA ASN A 511 -82.55 26.38 88.42
C ASN A 511 -81.21 27.14 88.41
N GLY A 512 -80.60 27.30 87.22
CA GLY A 512 -79.30 27.91 86.99
C GLY A 512 -78.09 26.97 87.12
N GLU A 513 -78.29 25.68 87.43
CA GLU A 513 -77.20 24.71 87.53
C GLU A 513 -76.85 24.12 86.16
N THR A 514 -75.57 24.14 85.79
CA THR A 514 -75.06 23.52 84.57
C THR A 514 -74.38 22.17 84.85
N ARG A 515 -74.71 21.14 84.08
CA ARG A 515 -74.02 19.83 84.10
C ARG A 515 -73.68 19.39 82.68
N SER A 516 -72.63 18.58 82.52
CA SER A 516 -72.15 18.15 81.19
C SER A 516 -72.00 16.64 81.11
N THR A 517 -72.17 16.11 79.91
CA THR A 517 -71.94 14.70 79.53
C THR A 517 -71.46 14.65 78.07
N THR A 518 -71.02 13.49 77.60
CA THR A 518 -70.76 13.26 76.18
C THR A 518 -71.91 12.50 75.52
N PHE A 519 -72.06 12.69 74.20
CA PHE A 519 -72.98 11.95 73.33
C PHE A 519 -72.30 11.63 72.00
N ASP A 520 -72.55 10.43 71.48
CA ASP A 520 -72.27 10.09 70.08
C ASP A 520 -73.34 10.78 69.21
N LEU A 521 -72.91 11.55 68.20
CA LEU A 521 -73.79 12.33 67.33
C LEU A 521 -73.72 11.85 65.86
N SER A 522 -73.26 10.61 65.61
CA SER A 522 -72.97 10.09 64.27
C SER A 522 -74.19 9.78 63.39
N GLN A 523 -75.37 9.44 63.93
CA GLN A 523 -76.47 8.90 63.12
C GLN A 523 -77.74 9.77 63.05
N SER A 524 -78.09 10.51 64.11
CA SER A 524 -79.31 11.33 64.16
C SER A 524 -79.19 12.41 65.25
N PRO A 525 -78.61 13.58 64.91
CA PRO A 525 -78.18 14.56 65.89
C PRO A 525 -79.36 15.44 66.32
N THR A 526 -80.40 14.87 66.92
CA THR A 526 -81.44 15.65 67.61
C THR A 526 -81.19 15.61 69.09
N ILE A 527 -81.26 16.75 69.76
CA ILE A 527 -81.28 16.83 71.22
C ILE A 527 -82.72 17.02 71.68
N ASP A 528 -83.21 16.14 72.55
CA ASP A 528 -84.55 16.22 73.11
C ASP A 528 -84.53 16.18 74.63
N SER A 529 -85.50 16.86 75.25
CA SER A 529 -85.62 16.89 76.71
C SER A 529 -86.94 16.29 77.16
N SER A 530 -86.93 15.64 78.31
CA SER A 530 -88.14 15.30 79.07
C SER A 530 -87.96 15.64 80.54
N PHE A 531 -89.07 15.98 81.21
CA PHE A 531 -89.09 16.45 82.59
C PHE A 531 -90.13 15.69 83.41
N THR A 532 -89.84 15.50 84.69
CA THR A 532 -90.79 14.99 85.70
C THR A 532 -90.92 16.02 86.82
N GLY A 533 -92.14 16.45 87.16
CA GLY A 533 -92.43 17.46 88.18
C GLY A 533 -92.39 18.92 87.69
N GLY A 534 -93.34 19.76 88.15
CA GLY A 534 -93.36 21.21 87.92
C GLY A 534 -94.13 21.72 86.68
N SER A 535 -94.57 22.99 86.73
CA SER A 535 -95.30 23.65 85.63
C SER A 535 -94.35 24.49 84.75
N SER A 536 -93.98 23.94 83.57
CA SER A 536 -93.24 24.57 82.46
C SER A 536 -91.70 24.76 82.62
N PRO A 537 -90.92 23.70 82.90
CA PRO A 537 -89.46 23.78 82.90
C PRO A 537 -88.86 23.93 81.48
N SER A 538 -87.68 24.54 81.40
CA SER A 538 -86.86 24.66 80.19
C SER A 538 -85.40 24.29 80.48
N LEU A 539 -84.69 23.86 79.44
CA LEU A 539 -83.29 23.47 79.49
C LEU A 539 -82.50 24.23 78.44
N ASP A 540 -81.55 25.05 78.86
CA ASP A 540 -80.55 25.62 77.95
C ASP A 540 -79.46 24.59 77.72
N TYR A 541 -79.07 24.35 76.47
CA TYR A 541 -78.02 23.40 76.12
C TYR A 541 -76.88 24.08 75.34
N ASP A 542 -75.68 23.53 75.47
CA ASP A 542 -74.46 23.87 74.73
C ASP A 542 -73.80 22.57 74.26
N VAL A 543 -73.78 22.33 72.96
CA VAL A 543 -73.12 21.21 72.31
C VAL A 543 -71.79 21.69 71.74
N GLN A 544 -70.69 21.26 72.33
CA GLN A 544 -69.35 21.54 71.85
C GLN A 544 -68.84 20.38 70.99
N LYS A 545 -68.55 20.67 69.73
CA LYS A 545 -68.17 19.65 68.74
C LYS A 545 -67.25 20.22 67.66
N THR A 546 -66.48 19.31 67.07
CA THR A 546 -65.65 19.57 65.90
C THR A 546 -66.11 18.66 64.77
N ASP A 547 -66.71 19.26 63.75
CA ASP A 547 -67.11 18.54 62.55
C ASP A 547 -65.88 18.19 61.73
N ARG A 548 -65.86 16.98 61.16
CA ARG A 548 -64.74 16.44 60.40
C ARG A 548 -65.17 16.15 58.98
N TYR A 549 -64.30 16.45 58.04
CA TYR A 549 -64.51 16.23 56.63
C TYR A 549 -63.40 15.33 56.11
N GLY A 550 -63.73 14.38 55.25
CA GLY A 550 -62.77 13.55 54.53
C GLY A 550 -63.12 13.52 53.05
N THR A 551 -62.11 13.28 52.22
CA THR A 551 -62.27 13.13 50.78
C THR A 551 -63.25 12.00 50.47
N GLU A 552 -64.36 12.32 49.81
CA GLU A 552 -65.40 11.36 49.43
C GLU A 552 -65.59 11.37 47.92
N ASP A 553 -65.73 10.19 47.34
CA ASP A 553 -65.92 9.96 45.91
C ASP A 553 -64.96 10.78 45.02
N PRO A 554 -63.65 10.90 45.32
CA PRO A 554 -62.78 11.72 44.52
C PRO A 554 -62.58 11.11 43.13
N SER A 555 -62.61 11.97 42.13
CA SER A 555 -62.27 11.66 40.75
C SER A 555 -61.43 12.76 40.13
N ALA A 556 -60.51 12.37 39.26
CA ALA A 556 -59.72 13.27 38.45
C ALA A 556 -59.74 12.80 37.00
N THR A 557 -60.08 13.71 36.10
CA THR A 557 -60.09 13.47 34.65
C THR A 557 -58.95 14.22 33.99
N ILE A 558 -58.09 13.50 33.25
CA ILE A 558 -56.97 14.05 32.48
C ILE A 558 -56.93 13.36 31.11
N ALA A 559 -56.70 14.11 30.02
CA ALA A 559 -56.70 13.58 28.65
C ALA A 559 -57.92 12.70 28.30
N GLY A 560 -59.10 13.00 28.88
CA GLY A 560 -60.34 12.23 28.69
C GLY A 560 -60.44 10.92 29.49
N GLN A 561 -59.42 10.55 30.25
CA GLN A 561 -59.39 9.38 31.15
C GLN A 561 -59.72 9.82 32.57
N THR A 562 -60.52 9.04 33.28
CA THR A 562 -60.95 9.37 34.65
C THR A 562 -60.46 8.31 35.63
N VAL A 563 -59.78 8.77 36.67
CA VAL A 563 -59.38 7.97 37.82
C VAL A 563 -60.25 8.37 38.98
N SER A 564 -60.86 7.40 39.65
CA SER A 564 -61.83 7.66 40.70
C SER A 564 -61.73 6.64 41.82
N HIS A 565 -62.01 7.08 43.04
CA HIS A 565 -62.26 6.22 44.19
C HIS A 565 -63.73 6.36 44.60
N SER A 566 -64.38 5.28 45.00
CA SER A 566 -65.75 5.32 45.50
C SER A 566 -65.77 5.19 47.02
N GLY A 567 -66.54 6.05 47.66
CA GLY A 567 -66.60 6.23 49.11
C GLY A 567 -65.48 7.11 49.64
N LEU A 568 -65.20 6.94 50.93
CA LEU A 568 -64.18 7.71 51.64
C LEU A 568 -62.77 7.27 51.22
N LEU A 569 -61.91 8.23 50.88
CA LEU A 569 -60.46 8.06 50.75
C LEU A 569 -59.80 8.64 52.00
N ALA A 570 -59.27 7.76 52.87
CA ALA A 570 -58.78 8.18 54.19
C ALA A 570 -57.56 9.11 54.11
N GLN A 571 -57.26 9.83 55.19
CA GLN A 571 -56.09 10.71 55.25
C GLN A 571 -54.80 9.98 54.85
N GLY A 572 -54.17 10.41 53.76
CA GLY A 572 -52.94 9.83 53.23
C GLY A 572 -53.09 8.52 52.47
N GLU A 573 -54.32 7.97 52.35
CA GLU A 573 -54.62 6.84 51.46
C GLU A 573 -54.57 7.32 50.00
N THR A 574 -54.03 6.49 49.11
CA THR A 574 -53.80 6.88 47.72
C THR A 574 -54.44 5.92 46.73
N VAL A 575 -54.99 6.46 45.64
CA VAL A 575 -55.36 5.71 44.43
C VAL A 575 -54.49 6.21 43.29
N THR A 576 -53.73 5.30 42.68
CA THR A 576 -52.82 5.59 41.55
C THR A 576 -53.19 4.72 40.37
N GLU A 577 -53.34 5.33 39.20
CA GLU A 577 -53.61 4.63 37.95
C GLU A 577 -52.76 5.21 36.82
N SER A 578 -52.51 4.40 35.79
CA SER A 578 -51.84 4.85 34.56
C SER A 578 -52.80 5.63 33.67
N VAL A 579 -52.29 6.62 32.94
CA VAL A 579 -53.07 7.47 32.02
C VAL A 579 -52.28 7.72 30.74
N ASP A 580 -52.91 7.66 29.58
CA ASP A 580 -52.23 8.05 28.32
C ASP A 580 -52.17 9.58 28.18
N LEU A 581 -50.97 10.17 28.21
CA LEU A 581 -50.77 11.61 27.96
C LEU A 581 -50.19 11.86 26.56
N SER A 582 -50.41 13.07 26.05
CA SER A 582 -49.76 13.58 24.84
C SER A 582 -48.88 14.77 25.19
N THR A 583 -47.92 15.08 24.32
CA THR A 583 -47.13 16.30 24.46
C THR A 583 -48.01 17.55 24.35
N GLY A 584 -47.62 18.62 25.03
CA GLY A 584 -48.35 19.89 25.11
C GLY A 584 -49.10 20.08 26.43
N SER A 585 -50.03 21.03 26.42
CA SER A 585 -50.76 21.46 27.61
C SER A 585 -52.04 20.65 27.82
N ASP A 586 -52.22 20.15 29.04
CA ASP A 586 -53.43 19.46 29.49
C ASP A 586 -53.88 19.99 30.86
N SER A 587 -55.05 19.57 31.33
CA SER A 587 -55.54 19.92 32.66
C SER A 587 -56.22 18.75 33.34
N ILE A 588 -55.90 18.53 34.60
CA ILE A 588 -56.56 17.58 35.49
C ILE A 588 -57.81 18.26 36.05
N SER A 589 -59.01 17.76 35.71
CA SER A 589 -60.28 18.23 36.27
C SER A 589 -60.69 17.38 37.46
N VAL A 590 -60.89 17.98 38.62
CA VAL A 590 -61.16 17.25 39.87
C VAL A 590 -62.63 17.39 40.28
N SER A 591 -63.23 16.29 40.71
CA SER A 591 -64.52 16.29 41.41
C SER A 591 -64.47 15.43 42.65
N THR A 592 -64.98 15.93 43.78
CA THR A 592 -64.90 15.23 45.07
C THR A 592 -65.86 15.87 46.10
N GLY A 593 -66.33 15.09 47.07
CA GLY A 593 -67.16 15.58 48.18
C GLY A 593 -66.41 16.48 49.18
N HIS A 594 -65.07 16.42 49.21
CA HIS A 594 -64.21 17.28 50.03
C HIS A 594 -62.81 17.36 49.43
N THR A 595 -61.96 18.31 49.82
CA THR A 595 -60.63 18.51 49.19
C THR A 595 -59.81 17.21 49.07
N VAL A 596 -59.09 17.04 47.97
CA VAL A 596 -58.18 15.91 47.69
C VAL A 596 -56.81 16.42 47.26
N ASP A 597 -55.75 15.71 47.56
CA ASP A 597 -54.42 16.00 47.01
C ASP A 597 -54.26 15.25 45.67
N VAL A 598 -53.81 15.92 44.62
CA VAL A 598 -53.66 15.35 43.28
C VAL A 598 -52.23 15.50 42.80
N SER A 599 -51.66 14.44 42.25
CA SER A 599 -50.38 14.50 41.56
C SER A 599 -50.41 13.68 40.28
N SER A 600 -49.60 14.07 39.30
CA SER A 600 -49.36 13.29 38.08
C SER A 600 -47.88 13.33 37.76
N SER A 601 -47.33 12.21 37.31
CA SER A 601 -45.93 12.08 36.90
C SER A 601 -45.85 11.41 35.54
N TRP A 602 -44.86 11.78 34.73
CA TRP A 602 -44.60 11.21 33.42
C TRP A 602 -43.11 11.31 33.09
N THR A 603 -42.68 10.59 32.06
CA THR A 603 -41.36 10.66 31.46
C THR A 603 -41.50 11.22 30.06
N GLU A 604 -41.09 12.47 29.87
CA GLU A 604 -41.01 13.13 28.57
C GLU A 604 -40.00 12.42 27.68
N VAL A 605 -40.31 12.27 26.40
CA VAL A 605 -39.42 11.64 25.41
C VAL A 605 -39.17 12.62 24.27
N SER A 606 -37.91 12.96 24.04
CA SER A 606 -37.46 13.78 22.91
C SER A 606 -36.66 12.92 21.96
N ALA A 607 -37.14 12.78 20.73
CA ALA A 607 -36.44 12.13 19.63
C ALA A 607 -36.00 13.16 18.57
N THR A 608 -35.04 12.77 17.74
CA THR A 608 -34.61 13.54 16.58
C THR A 608 -35.79 13.79 15.64
N GLU A 609 -36.05 15.05 15.27
CA GLU A 609 -37.15 15.44 14.40
C GLU A 609 -36.66 16.31 13.25
N ASP A 610 -37.09 15.98 12.03
CA ASP A 610 -36.71 16.65 10.78
C ASP A 610 -35.19 16.88 10.62
N PRO A 611 -34.31 15.89 10.88
CA PRO A 611 -32.87 16.11 10.75
C PRO A 611 -32.49 16.29 9.28
N SER A 612 -31.57 17.22 9.03
CA SER A 612 -30.95 17.44 7.74
C SER A 612 -29.47 17.78 7.87
N ALA A 613 -28.67 17.34 6.91
CA ALA A 613 -27.25 17.63 6.78
C ALA A 613 -26.99 18.11 5.35
N THR A 614 -26.38 19.29 5.21
CA THR A 614 -26.07 19.90 3.91
C THR A 614 -24.56 20.03 3.74
N ILE A 615 -24.04 19.53 2.63
CA ILE A 615 -22.64 19.66 2.22
C ILE A 615 -22.55 19.77 0.70
N ALA A 616 -21.63 20.58 0.20
CA ALA A 616 -21.44 20.81 -1.25
C ALA A 616 -22.73 21.21 -2.00
N GLY A 617 -23.67 21.87 -1.32
CA GLY A 617 -24.98 22.25 -1.88
C GLY A 617 -26.00 21.10 -2.03
N GLN A 618 -25.66 19.91 -1.55
CA GLN A 618 -26.55 18.74 -1.47
C GLN A 618 -27.04 18.57 -0.03
N THR A 619 -28.30 18.17 0.14
CA THR A 619 -28.93 18.01 1.45
C THR A 619 -29.47 16.59 1.60
N VAL A 620 -28.97 15.88 2.60
CA VAL A 620 -29.56 14.63 3.11
C VAL A 620 -30.53 15.00 4.21
N SER A 621 -31.77 14.51 4.17
CA SER A 621 -32.78 14.87 5.17
C SER A 621 -33.78 13.75 5.43
N HIS A 622 -34.37 13.77 6.62
CA HIS A 622 -35.52 12.95 6.98
C HIS A 622 -36.66 13.87 7.40
N THR A 623 -37.91 13.52 7.09
CA THR A 623 -39.09 14.28 7.52
C THR A 623 -39.83 13.51 8.61
N GLY A 624 -40.15 14.20 9.72
CA GLY A 624 -40.72 13.64 10.93
C GLY A 624 -39.68 13.08 11.89
N ILE A 625 -40.12 12.20 12.78
CA ILE A 625 -39.24 11.57 13.78
C ILE A 625 -38.30 10.57 13.11
N LEU A 626 -37.00 10.70 13.36
CA LEU A 626 -36.00 9.67 13.09
C LEU A 626 -35.76 8.92 14.40
N GLY A 627 -36.22 7.66 14.47
CA GLY A 627 -36.18 6.88 15.70
C GLY A 627 -34.76 6.62 16.21
N PRO A 628 -34.59 6.26 17.50
CA PRO A 628 -33.27 5.97 18.06
C PRO A 628 -32.60 4.81 17.30
N GLY A 629 -31.44 5.08 16.69
CA GLY A 629 -30.71 4.12 15.86
C GLY A 629 -31.28 3.89 14.46
N GLU A 630 -32.37 4.56 14.09
CA GLU A 630 -32.86 4.60 12.71
C GLU A 630 -31.96 5.53 11.88
N THR A 631 -31.64 5.13 10.65
CA THR A 631 -30.67 5.83 9.81
C THR A 631 -31.24 6.23 8.46
N VAL A 632 -30.87 7.41 7.98
CA VAL A 632 -31.04 7.83 6.57
C VAL A 632 -29.65 8.09 6.00
N THR A 633 -29.29 7.35 4.95
CA THR A 633 -28.01 7.48 4.25
C THR A 633 -28.27 7.83 2.80
N GLU A 634 -27.61 8.87 2.31
CA GLU A 634 -27.64 9.22 0.89
C GLU A 634 -26.22 9.51 0.39
N SER A 635 -25.99 9.20 -0.89
CA SER A 635 -24.74 9.54 -1.56
C SER A 635 -24.67 11.04 -1.83
N VAL A 636 -23.48 11.61 -1.71
CA VAL A 636 -23.20 13.01 -2.01
C VAL A 636 -21.97 13.10 -2.91
N ASP A 637 -21.96 14.06 -3.82
CA ASP A 637 -20.74 14.41 -4.57
C ASP A 637 -19.89 15.37 -3.75
N LEU A 638 -18.70 14.94 -3.33
CA LEU A 638 -17.72 15.76 -2.63
C LEU A 638 -16.55 16.11 -3.55
N SER A 639 -15.98 17.29 -3.35
CA SER A 639 -14.76 17.76 -4.00
C SER A 639 -13.73 18.22 -2.98
N GLN A 640 -12.48 18.32 -3.42
CA GLN A 640 -11.42 18.83 -2.55
C GLN A 640 -11.72 20.26 -2.06
N GLY A 641 -11.53 20.47 -0.76
CA GLY A 641 -11.76 21.78 -0.13
C GLY A 641 -13.23 22.11 0.14
N ASP A 642 -14.14 21.15 0.03
CA ASP A 642 -15.51 21.31 0.50
C ASP A 642 -15.56 21.74 1.98
N GLY A 643 -16.56 22.58 2.29
CA GLY A 643 -16.77 23.10 3.63
C GLY A 643 -17.33 22.06 4.61
N PRO A 644 -17.53 22.44 5.88
CA PRO A 644 -18.12 21.55 6.86
C PRO A 644 -19.58 21.20 6.48
N ILE A 645 -20.09 20.10 7.03
CA ILE A 645 -21.49 19.71 6.91
C ILE A 645 -22.32 20.59 7.83
N ASP A 646 -23.27 21.34 7.28
CA ASP A 646 -24.24 22.14 8.03
C ASP A 646 -25.41 21.27 8.48
N VAL A 647 -25.68 21.21 9.79
CA VAL A 647 -26.73 20.37 10.37
C VAL A 647 -27.88 21.20 10.90
N SER A 648 -29.11 20.77 10.59
CA SER A 648 -30.33 21.33 11.15
C SER A 648 -31.28 20.22 11.59
N THR A 649 -31.99 20.45 12.69
CA THR A 649 -32.96 19.50 13.26
C THR A 649 -34.00 20.30 14.05
N SER A 650 -35.29 19.98 13.90
CA SER A 650 -36.36 20.68 14.61
C SER A 650 -36.56 20.17 16.05
N GLY A 651 -36.01 18.98 16.35
CA GLY A 651 -36.08 18.36 17.68
C GLY A 651 -34.86 17.51 18.00
N HIS A 652 -34.37 17.62 19.24
CA HIS A 652 -33.24 16.86 19.82
C HIS A 652 -31.94 16.86 18.98
N THR A 653 -30.89 16.14 19.41
CA THR A 653 -29.66 15.98 18.61
C THR A 653 -29.82 14.89 17.56
N THR A 654 -29.02 14.95 16.49
CA THR A 654 -28.87 13.87 15.50
C THR A 654 -27.40 13.45 15.45
N ASP A 655 -27.11 12.17 15.24
CA ASP A 655 -25.76 11.77 14.84
C ASP A 655 -25.63 11.96 13.33
N VAL A 656 -24.51 12.52 12.90
CA VAL A 656 -24.15 12.70 11.50
C VAL A 656 -22.80 12.03 11.27
N ALA A 657 -22.73 11.18 10.25
CA ALA A 657 -21.50 10.57 9.77
C ALA A 657 -21.36 10.83 8.28
N ALA A 658 -20.13 11.08 7.83
CA ALA A 658 -19.79 11.11 6.42
C ALA A 658 -18.63 10.18 6.16
N ASP A 659 -18.74 9.38 5.12
CA ASP A 659 -17.75 8.38 4.70
C ASP A 659 -17.42 8.61 3.23
N TRP A 660 -16.14 8.59 2.86
CA TRP A 660 -15.66 8.74 1.48
C TRP A 660 -14.36 7.95 1.25
N THR A 661 -13.93 7.86 0.00
CA THR A 661 -12.65 7.28 -0.40
C THR A 661 -11.80 8.37 -1.06
N GLU A 662 -10.72 8.77 -0.41
CA GLU A 662 -9.75 9.72 -0.95
C GLU A 662 -8.97 9.09 -2.09
N VAL A 663 -8.58 9.90 -3.08
CA VAL A 663 -7.90 9.44 -4.29
C VAL A 663 -6.73 10.37 -4.61
N THR A 664 -5.56 9.77 -4.79
CA THR A 664 -4.33 10.45 -5.21
C THR A 664 -3.86 9.87 -6.53
N GLN A 665 -3.76 10.73 -7.53
CA GLN A 665 -3.11 10.41 -8.81
C GLN A 665 -1.59 10.62 -8.72
N THR A 666 -0.86 9.85 -9.52
CA THR A 666 0.56 10.05 -9.74
C THR A 666 0.85 11.48 -10.18
N ARG A 667 1.72 12.17 -9.45
CA ARG A 667 2.09 13.54 -9.76
C ARG A 667 3.59 13.74 -9.74
N ASP A 668 4.08 14.41 -10.78
CA ASP A 668 5.47 14.81 -10.96
C ASP A 668 6.47 13.64 -10.75
N PRO A 669 6.24 12.43 -11.34
CA PRO A 669 7.13 11.29 -11.11
C PRO A 669 8.52 11.54 -11.70
N THR A 670 9.54 11.33 -10.89
CA THR A 670 10.95 11.54 -11.22
C THR A 670 11.75 10.29 -10.85
N ILE A 671 12.57 9.82 -11.78
CA ILE A 671 13.51 8.72 -11.62
C ILE A 671 14.92 9.29 -11.61
N SER A 672 15.68 9.02 -10.54
CA SER A 672 17.09 9.39 -10.43
C SER A 672 17.95 8.15 -10.57
N VAL A 673 18.88 8.16 -11.55
CA VAL A 673 19.84 7.07 -11.80
C VAL A 673 21.23 7.61 -11.50
N ASN A 674 21.88 7.11 -10.46
CA ASN A 674 23.18 7.59 -9.97
C ASN A 674 23.27 9.13 -9.82
N GLY A 675 22.16 9.78 -9.46
CA GLY A 675 22.07 11.24 -9.28
C GLY A 675 21.73 12.04 -10.55
N TYR A 676 21.44 11.37 -11.67
CA TYR A 676 20.87 12.00 -12.86
C TYR A 676 19.36 11.80 -12.91
N ASP A 677 18.62 12.92 -12.95
CA ASP A 677 17.16 12.91 -12.88
C ASP A 677 16.53 12.95 -14.28
N THR A 678 15.50 12.13 -14.47
CA THR A 678 14.58 12.15 -15.61
C THR A 678 13.16 11.97 -15.09
N GLY A 679 12.15 12.57 -15.71
CA GLY A 679 10.81 12.55 -15.13
C GLY A 679 9.74 13.16 -16.02
N HIS A 680 8.51 13.10 -15.54
CA HIS A 680 7.34 13.69 -16.18
C HIS A 680 6.78 14.80 -15.29
N GLU A 681 6.66 16.02 -15.81
CA GLU A 681 6.00 17.12 -15.08
C GLU A 681 4.48 17.06 -15.28
N GLY A 682 3.73 17.11 -14.18
CA GLY A 682 2.27 17.12 -14.18
C GLY A 682 1.66 15.85 -13.57
N VAL A 683 0.42 15.58 -13.97
CA VAL A 683 -0.34 14.41 -13.48
C VAL A 683 -0.28 13.33 -14.53
N LEU A 684 0.05 12.11 -14.10
CA LEU A 684 0.00 10.90 -14.92
C LEU A 684 -1.23 10.10 -14.51
N THR A 685 -2.18 9.91 -15.43
CA THR A 685 -3.45 9.26 -15.11
C THR A 685 -3.29 7.75 -14.92
N ASP A 686 -4.24 7.11 -14.23
CA ASP A 686 -4.21 5.66 -13.99
C ASP A 686 -4.09 4.86 -15.30
N GLY A 687 -3.04 4.03 -15.38
CA GLY A 687 -2.69 3.23 -16.55
C GLY A 687 -2.05 3.99 -17.72
N GLU A 688 -1.82 5.30 -17.60
CA GLU A 688 -1.09 6.08 -18.60
C GLU A 688 0.42 5.87 -18.45
N THR A 689 1.09 5.41 -19.51
CA THR A 689 2.54 5.18 -19.54
C THR A 689 3.27 6.27 -20.30
N VAL A 690 4.38 6.75 -19.76
CA VAL A 690 5.30 7.70 -20.41
C VAL A 690 6.72 7.15 -20.39
N ASP A 691 7.34 7.09 -21.56
CA ASP A 691 8.78 6.85 -21.70
C ASP A 691 9.56 8.10 -21.32
N LEU A 692 10.54 7.93 -20.44
CA LEU A 692 11.42 9.00 -19.98
C LEU A 692 12.68 9.05 -20.84
N ALA A 693 13.33 10.22 -20.88
CA ALA A 693 14.60 10.35 -21.57
C ALA A 693 15.68 9.53 -20.84
N THR A 694 16.47 8.79 -21.61
CA THR A 694 17.55 7.93 -21.10
C THR A 694 18.90 8.33 -21.68
N ASN A 695 19.98 8.04 -20.94
CA ASN A 695 21.35 8.22 -21.40
C ASN A 695 22.27 7.19 -20.73
N THR A 696 22.92 6.34 -21.52
CA THR A 696 23.78 5.26 -21.01
C THR A 696 24.95 5.77 -20.17
N ALA A 697 25.34 7.04 -20.30
CA ALA A 697 26.35 7.66 -19.44
C ALA A 697 25.92 7.84 -17.97
N TRP A 698 24.66 7.54 -17.63
CA TRP A 698 24.17 7.52 -16.24
C TRP A 698 24.47 6.20 -15.52
N ILE A 699 24.80 5.14 -16.27
CA ILE A 699 25.11 3.82 -15.73
C ILE A 699 26.62 3.75 -15.47
N GLU A 700 27.00 3.21 -14.32
CA GLU A 700 28.38 3.11 -13.87
C GLU A 700 28.79 1.65 -13.65
N ASN A 701 30.10 1.35 -13.71
CA ASN A 701 30.60 0.03 -13.32
C ASN A 701 30.54 -0.10 -11.78
N GLY A 702 30.13 -1.26 -11.28
CA GLY A 702 29.81 -1.52 -9.87
C GLY A 702 28.36 -1.18 -9.53
N THR A 703 28.17 -0.61 -8.34
CA THR A 703 26.85 -0.36 -7.76
C THR A 703 26.11 0.79 -8.46
N ASN A 704 24.94 0.50 -9.01
CA ASN A 704 24.02 1.47 -9.60
C ASN A 704 22.79 1.66 -8.68
N ASN A 705 22.40 2.91 -8.43
CA ASN A 705 21.23 3.26 -7.62
C ASN A 705 20.17 3.94 -8.49
N VAL A 706 18.96 3.40 -8.45
CA VAL A 706 17.77 3.96 -9.11
C VAL A 706 16.76 4.33 -8.03
N SER A 707 16.38 5.60 -7.94
CA SER A 707 15.40 6.06 -6.95
C SER A 707 14.19 6.71 -7.62
N VAL A 708 13.04 6.55 -6.99
CA VAL A 708 11.74 7.08 -7.43
C VAL A 708 11.34 8.20 -6.48
N SER A 709 10.89 9.32 -7.04
CA SER A 709 10.28 10.42 -6.30
C SER A 709 8.97 10.85 -6.97
N THR A 710 7.99 11.19 -6.15
CA THR A 710 6.67 11.68 -6.58
C THR A 710 6.21 12.84 -5.68
N SER A 711 5.27 13.63 -6.16
CA SER A 711 4.71 14.76 -5.40
C SER A 711 3.43 14.36 -4.63
N SER A 712 3.63 13.74 -3.46
CA SER A 712 2.54 13.33 -2.56
C SER A 712 1.80 14.51 -1.89
N PRO A 713 0.47 14.41 -1.68
CA PRO A 713 -0.30 15.42 -0.95
C PRO A 713 0.04 15.44 0.55
N LEU A 714 -0.29 16.55 1.24
CA LEU A 714 -0.07 16.69 2.69
C LEU A 714 -1.02 15.82 3.54
N SER A 715 -2.18 15.44 2.99
CA SER A 715 -3.21 14.61 3.62
C SER A 715 -3.78 13.65 2.58
N GLY A 716 -4.20 12.46 3.00
CA GLY A 716 -4.68 11.37 2.15
C GLY A 716 -3.61 10.40 1.65
N PRO A 717 -3.94 9.52 0.68
CA PRO A 717 -3.01 8.52 0.18
C PRO A 717 -1.82 9.16 -0.54
N SER A 718 -0.64 8.53 -0.50
CA SER A 718 0.55 9.01 -1.21
C SER A 718 0.41 8.86 -2.72
N SER A 719 1.22 9.63 -3.47
CA SER A 719 1.31 9.55 -4.92
C SER A 719 2.20 8.37 -5.30
N LEU A 720 1.62 7.30 -5.84
CA LEU A 720 2.37 6.13 -6.29
C LEU A 720 2.63 6.19 -7.79
N VAL A 721 3.63 5.46 -8.28
CA VAL A 721 3.92 5.31 -9.72
C VAL A 721 4.48 3.92 -9.99
N ASP A 722 4.11 3.32 -11.12
CA ASP A 722 4.75 2.08 -11.55
C ASP A 722 6.00 2.41 -12.36
N LEU A 723 7.11 1.73 -12.08
CA LEU A 723 8.38 1.87 -12.77
C LEU A 723 8.68 0.64 -13.61
N THR A 724 9.09 0.84 -14.86
CA THR A 724 9.82 -0.14 -15.66
C THR A 724 11.14 0.48 -16.10
N TYR A 725 12.24 -0.15 -15.70
CA TYR A 725 13.60 0.25 -16.02
C TYR A 725 14.34 -0.94 -16.62
N GLN A 726 15.01 -0.76 -17.75
CA GLN A 726 15.77 -1.83 -18.37
C GLN A 726 16.96 -1.34 -19.19
N HIS A 727 18.03 -2.13 -19.24
CA HIS A 727 19.10 -2.02 -20.23
C HIS A 727 19.80 -3.38 -20.38
N ASP A 728 20.46 -3.59 -21.51
CA ASP A 728 21.35 -4.75 -21.70
C ASP A 728 22.76 -4.38 -21.25
N ALA A 729 23.55 -5.37 -20.87
CA ALA A 729 24.99 -5.23 -20.66
C ALA A 729 25.71 -6.56 -20.91
N GLU A 730 26.94 -6.47 -21.38
CA GLU A 730 27.87 -7.60 -21.32
C GLU A 730 28.37 -7.77 -19.89
N SER A 731 28.58 -9.02 -19.50
CA SER A 731 29.21 -9.40 -18.24
C SER A 731 30.66 -9.80 -18.48
N ALA A 732 31.50 -9.54 -17.49
CA ALA A 732 32.92 -9.82 -17.54
C ALA A 732 33.16 -11.33 -17.44
N THR A 733 33.65 -11.93 -18.53
CA THR A 733 34.04 -13.35 -18.55
C THR A 733 35.08 -13.64 -17.48
N THR A 734 34.79 -14.58 -16.58
CA THR A 734 35.62 -14.85 -15.41
C THR A 734 36.79 -15.79 -15.73
N SER A 735 36.57 -16.79 -16.59
CA SER A 735 37.64 -17.66 -17.10
C SER A 735 37.24 -18.33 -18.40
N VAL A 736 38.23 -18.61 -19.26
CA VAL A 736 38.09 -19.42 -20.47
C VAL A 736 39.27 -20.39 -20.58
N ASP A 737 38.98 -21.66 -20.89
CA ASP A 737 39.95 -22.74 -21.15
C ASP A 737 39.67 -23.34 -22.54
N VAL A 738 40.68 -23.39 -23.40
CA VAL A 738 40.57 -23.95 -24.76
C VAL A 738 41.60 -25.07 -24.94
N GLN A 739 41.14 -26.21 -25.43
CA GLN A 739 41.97 -27.39 -25.72
C GLN A 739 41.66 -27.89 -27.13
N ALA A 740 42.60 -27.70 -28.04
CA ALA A 740 42.45 -28.09 -29.44
C ALA A 740 43.38 -29.23 -29.86
N THR A 741 42.90 -30.04 -30.79
CA THR A 741 43.57 -31.12 -31.52
C THR A 741 43.15 -31.02 -32.98
N THR A 742 43.85 -31.71 -33.88
CA THR A 742 43.60 -31.60 -35.33
C THR A 742 42.13 -31.86 -35.71
N TRP A 743 41.39 -32.64 -34.92
CA TRP A 743 40.01 -33.03 -35.20
C TRP A 743 38.96 -32.51 -34.20
N VAL A 744 39.39 -32.04 -33.02
CA VAL A 744 38.49 -31.69 -31.92
C VAL A 744 38.99 -30.44 -31.21
N GLU A 745 38.09 -29.51 -30.94
CA GLU A 745 38.30 -28.38 -30.05
C GLU A 745 37.34 -28.48 -28.86
N ASN A 746 37.84 -28.23 -27.65
CA ASN A 746 37.04 -28.12 -26.45
C ASN A 746 37.22 -26.71 -25.91
N ILE A 747 36.12 -26.01 -25.65
CA ILE A 747 36.12 -24.71 -24.98
C ILE A 747 35.27 -24.81 -23.73
N THR A 748 35.78 -24.30 -22.61
CA THR A 748 35.04 -24.14 -21.36
C THR A 748 35.14 -22.69 -20.89
N ALA A 749 34.01 -22.03 -20.71
CA ALA A 749 33.95 -20.66 -20.23
C ALA A 749 33.10 -20.56 -18.96
N SER A 750 33.40 -19.59 -18.11
CA SER A 750 32.61 -19.33 -16.90
C SER A 750 32.39 -17.84 -16.67
N ASN A 751 31.22 -17.53 -16.11
CA ASN A 751 30.87 -16.20 -15.67
C ASN A 751 30.04 -16.25 -14.38
N THR A 752 30.24 -15.28 -13.49
CA THR A 752 29.42 -15.07 -12.29
C THR A 752 28.66 -13.77 -12.42
N TYR A 753 27.33 -13.85 -12.47
CA TYR A 753 26.48 -12.67 -12.62
C TYR A 753 26.28 -11.95 -11.26
N PRO A 754 26.65 -10.67 -11.13
CA PRO A 754 26.56 -9.95 -9.85
C PRO A 754 25.13 -9.47 -9.52
N SER A 755 24.20 -9.58 -10.46
CA SER A 755 22.79 -9.18 -10.36
C SER A 755 21.89 -10.17 -11.10
N ASP A 756 20.58 -10.10 -10.85
CA ASP A 756 19.59 -10.81 -11.67
C ASP A 756 19.65 -10.33 -13.13
N GLN A 757 19.74 -11.26 -14.07
CA GLN A 757 19.80 -11.01 -15.51
C GLN A 757 18.66 -11.75 -16.21
N GLN A 758 18.00 -11.06 -17.14
CA GLN A 758 16.96 -11.62 -17.99
C GLN A 758 17.54 -12.01 -19.35
N GLY A 759 17.10 -13.16 -19.88
CA GLY A 759 17.47 -13.60 -21.23
C GLY A 759 18.98 -13.66 -21.48
N ALA A 760 19.75 -14.17 -20.53
CA ALA A 760 21.19 -14.19 -20.62
C ALA A 760 21.67 -15.13 -21.75
N THR A 761 22.77 -14.77 -22.39
CA THR A 761 23.39 -15.55 -23.46
C THR A 761 24.90 -15.67 -23.24
N ALA A 762 25.50 -16.70 -23.83
CA ALA A 762 26.94 -16.85 -23.93
C ALA A 762 27.35 -17.05 -25.39
N THR A 763 28.37 -16.34 -25.84
CA THR A 763 28.96 -16.53 -27.17
C THR A 763 30.35 -17.09 -27.01
N LEU A 764 30.63 -18.26 -27.60
CA LEU A 764 31.94 -18.92 -27.57
C LEU A 764 32.56 -18.87 -28.96
N ALA A 765 33.75 -18.27 -29.08
CA ALA A 765 34.47 -18.20 -30.35
C ALA A 765 35.22 -19.52 -30.60
N MET A 766 34.76 -20.29 -31.59
CA MET A 766 35.37 -21.55 -32.04
C MET A 766 36.38 -21.32 -33.17
N ASN A 767 37.27 -22.29 -33.38
CA ASN A 767 38.18 -22.29 -34.52
C ASN A 767 37.38 -22.32 -35.85
N ASP A 768 37.89 -21.62 -36.86
CA ASP A 768 37.32 -21.54 -38.21
C ASP A 768 37.15 -22.89 -38.92
N ARG A 769 37.89 -23.92 -38.47
CA ARG A 769 37.77 -25.29 -38.97
C ARG A 769 36.69 -26.12 -38.29
N VAL A 770 36.06 -25.63 -37.22
CA VAL A 770 34.95 -26.35 -36.57
C VAL A 770 33.74 -26.33 -37.49
N VAL A 771 33.27 -27.52 -37.86
CA VAL A 771 32.14 -27.71 -38.80
C VAL A 771 30.88 -28.21 -38.11
N GLU A 772 30.99 -28.72 -36.89
CA GLU A 772 29.89 -29.25 -36.11
C GLU A 772 30.13 -29.08 -34.61
N VAL A 773 29.06 -28.93 -33.83
CA VAL A 773 29.10 -29.00 -32.36
C VAL A 773 28.74 -30.42 -31.94
N ARG A 774 29.69 -31.16 -31.37
CA ARG A 774 29.50 -32.57 -30.96
C ARG A 774 28.79 -32.71 -29.62
N SER A 775 29.06 -31.78 -28.70
CA SER A 775 28.36 -31.68 -27.43
C SER A 775 28.44 -30.28 -26.88
N LEU A 776 27.34 -29.81 -26.30
CA LEU A 776 27.26 -28.58 -25.52
C LEU A 776 26.61 -28.90 -24.18
N GLU A 777 27.27 -28.48 -23.10
CA GLU A 777 26.80 -28.69 -21.73
C GLU A 777 26.96 -27.41 -20.92
N THR A 778 26.03 -27.19 -19.99
CA THR A 778 26.09 -26.10 -19.02
C THR A 778 26.04 -26.63 -17.61
N ARG A 779 26.45 -25.79 -16.67
CA ARG A 779 26.45 -26.10 -15.25
C ARG A 779 26.31 -24.83 -14.44
N THR A 780 25.61 -24.92 -13.32
CA THR A 780 25.28 -23.77 -12.47
C THR A 780 25.88 -23.97 -11.09
N ASN A 781 26.63 -23.00 -10.55
CA ASN A 781 27.17 -23.01 -9.19
C ASN A 781 27.92 -24.30 -8.82
N GLY A 782 28.66 -24.88 -9.77
CA GLY A 782 29.46 -26.07 -9.51
C GLY A 782 28.69 -27.40 -9.48
N THR A 783 27.46 -27.47 -9.98
CA THR A 783 26.62 -28.68 -10.01
C THR A 783 27.15 -29.76 -10.98
N SER A 784 26.32 -30.71 -11.42
CA SER A 784 26.64 -31.62 -12.52
C SER A 784 26.41 -30.94 -13.86
N TRP A 785 27.21 -31.28 -14.86
CA TRP A 785 26.99 -30.87 -16.26
C TRP A 785 25.66 -31.41 -16.79
N GLU A 786 24.92 -30.54 -17.49
CA GLU A 786 23.66 -30.84 -18.16
C GLU A 786 23.77 -30.51 -19.65
N SER A 787 23.26 -31.36 -20.53
CA SER A 787 23.32 -31.14 -21.97
C SER A 787 22.34 -30.06 -22.43
N VAL A 788 22.81 -29.15 -23.28
CA VAL A 788 22.00 -28.09 -23.88
C VAL A 788 21.34 -28.61 -25.17
N PRO A 789 20.01 -28.48 -25.34
CA PRO A 789 19.33 -28.86 -26.57
C PRO A 789 19.78 -28.01 -27.77
N GLU A 790 19.81 -28.60 -28.97
CA GLU A 790 20.11 -27.90 -30.25
C GLU A 790 19.18 -26.70 -30.55
N SER A 791 18.02 -26.60 -29.90
CA SER A 791 17.15 -25.43 -30.04
C SER A 791 17.64 -24.19 -29.29
N ASN A 792 18.62 -24.35 -28.41
CA ASN A 792 19.09 -23.32 -27.49
C ASN A 792 20.55 -22.92 -27.78
N TYR A 793 21.08 -23.32 -28.94
CA TYR A 793 22.37 -22.84 -29.41
C TYR A 793 22.43 -22.83 -30.94
N GLU A 794 23.27 -21.96 -31.49
CA GLU A 794 23.52 -21.88 -32.94
C GLU A 794 25.00 -21.56 -33.19
N LEU A 795 25.62 -22.24 -34.16
CA LEU A 795 26.98 -21.93 -34.62
C LEU A 795 26.89 -21.05 -35.87
N ASN A 796 27.19 -19.75 -35.70
CA ASN A 796 27.16 -18.73 -36.74
C ASN A 796 28.57 -18.39 -37.20
N GLY A 797 29.07 -19.12 -38.21
CA GLY A 797 30.48 -19.02 -38.61
C GLY A 797 31.36 -19.67 -37.55
N THR A 798 32.14 -18.87 -36.83
CA THR A 798 32.97 -19.31 -35.69
C THR A 798 32.26 -19.15 -34.35
N ASP A 799 31.16 -18.39 -34.29
CA ASP A 799 30.59 -17.96 -33.02
C ASP A 799 29.47 -18.92 -32.61
N LEU A 800 29.68 -19.65 -31.53
CA LEU A 800 28.66 -20.50 -30.91
C LEU A 800 27.88 -19.68 -29.89
N GLU A 801 26.68 -19.25 -30.26
CA GLU A 801 25.74 -18.54 -29.39
C GLU A 801 24.90 -19.55 -28.61
N VAL A 802 24.79 -19.35 -27.29
CA VAL A 802 24.10 -20.24 -26.35
C VAL A 802 23.10 -19.43 -25.53
N ASP A 803 21.83 -19.84 -25.55
CA ASP A 803 20.76 -19.27 -24.73
C ASP A 803 20.82 -19.87 -23.31
N LEU A 804 21.09 -19.02 -22.31
CA LEU A 804 21.18 -19.39 -20.90
C LEU A 804 19.88 -19.09 -20.13
N GLY A 805 18.94 -18.35 -20.72
CA GLY A 805 17.71 -17.89 -20.07
C GLY A 805 17.96 -16.93 -18.90
N ASP A 806 17.00 -16.85 -17.98
CA ASP A 806 17.12 -15.95 -16.82
C ASP A 806 18.11 -16.50 -15.77
N VAL A 807 19.01 -15.65 -15.30
CA VAL A 807 20.05 -16.00 -14.33
C VAL A 807 19.92 -15.13 -13.09
N SER A 808 19.89 -15.75 -11.91
CA SER A 808 19.80 -15.01 -10.65
C SER A 808 21.14 -14.41 -10.21
N GLN A 809 21.08 -13.39 -9.37
CA GLN A 809 22.24 -12.80 -8.69
C GLN A 809 23.16 -13.85 -8.04
N ASP A 810 24.46 -13.58 -8.08
CA ASP A 810 25.56 -14.40 -7.56
C ASP A 810 25.61 -15.82 -8.15
N THR A 811 24.98 -16.03 -9.31
CA THR A 811 24.98 -17.31 -9.99
C THR A 811 26.16 -17.41 -10.95
N THR A 812 26.96 -18.45 -10.77
CA THR A 812 28.01 -18.82 -11.70
C THR A 812 27.47 -19.80 -12.73
N ILE A 813 27.56 -19.45 -14.00
CA ILE A 813 27.27 -20.34 -15.13
C ILE A 813 28.58 -20.72 -15.79
N GLU A 814 28.77 -22.01 -15.99
CA GLU A 814 29.86 -22.58 -16.78
C GLU A 814 29.28 -23.21 -18.04
N VAL A 815 29.87 -22.91 -19.20
CA VAL A 815 29.49 -23.45 -20.51
C VAL A 815 30.67 -24.24 -21.05
N ARG A 816 30.45 -25.48 -21.48
CA ARG A 816 31.46 -26.31 -22.12
C ARG A 816 30.96 -26.84 -23.45
N ALA A 817 31.71 -26.58 -24.50
CA ALA A 817 31.38 -26.98 -25.86
C ALA A 817 32.52 -27.78 -26.48
N VAL A 818 32.16 -28.74 -27.33
CA VAL A 818 33.10 -29.59 -28.08
C VAL A 818 32.82 -29.43 -29.57
N GLY A 819 33.69 -28.73 -30.27
CA GLY A 819 33.67 -28.56 -31.73
C GLY A 819 34.40 -29.71 -32.44
N GLY A 820 33.80 -30.22 -33.52
CA GLY A 820 34.43 -31.17 -34.44
C GLY A 820 34.96 -30.47 -35.69
N LYS A 821 36.23 -30.70 -36.04
CA LYS A 821 36.85 -30.23 -37.31
C LYS A 821 36.73 -31.24 -38.46
N ALA A 822 36.31 -32.46 -38.14
CA ALA A 822 35.94 -33.51 -39.07
C ALA A 822 34.53 -33.99 -38.74
N SER A 823 33.70 -34.19 -39.76
CA SER A 823 32.30 -34.61 -39.59
C SER A 823 32.09 -36.05 -40.05
N VAL A 824 31.28 -36.80 -39.31
CA VAL A 824 30.99 -38.21 -39.62
C VAL A 824 29.55 -38.33 -40.08
N SER A 825 29.38 -38.85 -41.30
CA SER A 825 28.07 -39.12 -41.88
C SER A 825 27.77 -40.61 -41.87
N GLY A 826 26.52 -40.97 -41.54
CA GLY A 826 26.06 -42.36 -41.58
C GLY A 826 26.67 -43.26 -40.52
N GLY A 827 27.13 -42.73 -39.39
CA GLY A 827 27.65 -43.48 -38.24
C GLY A 827 28.32 -42.59 -37.19
N THR A 828 29.08 -43.20 -36.29
CA THR A 828 29.82 -42.52 -35.20
C THR A 828 31.20 -43.14 -35.03
N ILE A 829 32.15 -42.33 -34.58
CA ILE A 829 33.52 -42.76 -34.27
C ILE A 829 33.93 -42.29 -32.87
N ASP A 830 34.85 -43.01 -32.25
CA ASP A 830 35.60 -42.57 -31.08
C ASP A 830 37.03 -42.25 -31.47
N VAL A 831 37.55 -41.11 -31.01
CA VAL A 831 38.97 -40.74 -31.18
C VAL A 831 39.76 -41.29 -30.00
N LEU A 832 40.62 -42.27 -30.26
CA LEU A 832 41.38 -42.97 -29.22
C LEU A 832 42.73 -42.31 -28.92
N GLU A 833 43.41 -41.81 -29.95
CA GLU A 833 44.69 -41.12 -29.84
C GLU A 833 44.66 -39.91 -30.80
N PRO A 834 44.31 -38.70 -30.33
CA PRO A 834 44.25 -37.52 -31.19
C PRO A 834 45.64 -36.98 -31.54
N THR A 835 45.76 -36.35 -32.70
CA THR A 835 46.95 -35.60 -33.11
C THR A 835 46.96 -34.21 -32.47
N VAL A 836 48.13 -33.75 -32.00
CA VAL A 836 48.29 -32.40 -31.44
C VAL A 836 48.02 -31.37 -32.53
N GLU A 837 47.34 -30.28 -32.19
CA GLU A 837 47.08 -29.19 -33.13
C GLU A 837 48.39 -28.67 -33.74
N GLY A 838 48.41 -28.51 -35.07
CA GLY A 838 49.59 -28.06 -35.83
C GLY A 838 50.51 -29.18 -36.33
N ASP A 839 50.41 -30.40 -35.78
CA ASP A 839 51.13 -31.56 -36.31
C ASP A 839 50.41 -32.17 -37.53
N THR A 840 51.19 -32.81 -38.43
CA THR A 840 50.64 -33.62 -39.53
C THR A 840 49.73 -34.72 -38.98
N LEU A 841 48.54 -34.88 -39.58
CA LEU A 841 47.50 -35.79 -39.09
C LEU A 841 48.03 -37.22 -38.93
N ASP A 842 47.87 -37.78 -37.73
CA ASP A 842 48.08 -39.18 -37.36
C ASP A 842 47.18 -39.54 -36.18
N THR A 843 45.87 -39.55 -36.43
CA THR A 843 44.84 -39.76 -35.40
C THR A 843 44.32 -41.19 -35.44
N LYS A 844 44.30 -41.84 -34.28
CA LYS A 844 43.73 -43.20 -34.16
C LYS A 844 42.26 -43.13 -33.78
N ILE A 845 41.42 -43.84 -34.52
CA ILE A 845 39.97 -43.88 -34.33
C ILE A 845 39.43 -45.30 -34.18
N GLU A 846 38.27 -45.42 -33.55
CA GLU A 846 37.42 -46.61 -33.53
C GLU A 846 36.07 -46.29 -34.19
N VAL A 847 35.60 -47.16 -35.08
CA VAL A 847 34.26 -47.05 -35.67
C VAL A 847 33.25 -47.65 -34.70
N VAL A 848 32.44 -46.82 -34.06
CA VAL A 848 31.49 -47.25 -33.02
C VAL A 848 30.20 -47.77 -33.66
N GLU A 849 29.61 -46.98 -34.55
CA GLU A 849 28.44 -47.34 -35.33
C GLU A 849 28.59 -46.91 -36.79
N ARG A 850 27.99 -47.66 -37.73
CA ARG A 850 28.00 -47.31 -39.15
C ARG A 850 26.82 -47.87 -39.92
N SER A 851 26.49 -47.17 -41.00
CA SER A 851 25.58 -47.57 -42.08
C SER A 851 26.38 -47.84 -43.37
N GLU A 852 25.68 -48.13 -44.47
CA GLU A 852 26.31 -48.39 -45.78
C GLU A 852 27.01 -47.15 -46.35
N ASP A 853 26.49 -45.96 -46.04
CA ASP A 853 27.01 -44.67 -46.52
C ASP A 853 28.04 -44.03 -45.58
N PHE A 854 28.61 -44.80 -44.64
CA PHE A 854 29.55 -44.30 -43.65
C PHE A 854 30.74 -43.58 -44.28
N THR A 855 30.93 -42.32 -43.88
CA THR A 855 31.91 -41.40 -44.46
C THR A 855 32.45 -40.48 -43.38
N ILE A 856 33.73 -40.15 -43.44
CA ILE A 856 34.34 -39.09 -42.63
C ILE A 856 34.74 -37.95 -43.56
N ASP A 857 34.11 -36.79 -43.40
CA ASP A 857 34.50 -35.57 -44.10
C ASP A 857 35.69 -34.93 -43.38
N VAL A 858 36.75 -34.68 -44.15
CA VAL A 858 38.05 -34.16 -43.69
C VAL A 858 38.43 -32.90 -44.48
N THR A 859 37.45 -32.24 -45.10
CA THR A 859 37.68 -31.05 -45.92
C THR A 859 38.28 -29.88 -45.13
N ASN A 860 37.87 -29.74 -43.87
CA ASN A 860 38.27 -28.61 -43.02
C ASN A 860 39.40 -28.97 -42.03
N THR A 861 40.04 -30.13 -42.17
CA THR A 861 41.19 -30.50 -41.32
C THR A 861 42.48 -29.83 -41.78
N SER A 862 43.49 -29.75 -40.91
CA SER A 862 44.81 -29.23 -41.29
C SER A 862 45.42 -30.04 -42.44
N GLU A 863 46.07 -29.36 -43.39
CA GLU A 863 46.62 -29.99 -44.60
C GLU A 863 45.57 -30.69 -45.48
N SER A 864 44.30 -30.25 -45.49
CA SER A 864 43.22 -30.88 -46.27
C SER A 864 43.41 -30.88 -47.78
N GLU A 865 44.33 -30.05 -48.30
CA GLU A 865 44.77 -30.09 -49.71
C GLU A 865 45.52 -31.39 -50.02
N ARG A 866 46.13 -32.03 -49.01
CA ARG A 866 46.82 -33.31 -49.11
C ARG A 866 45.87 -34.47 -48.83
N VAL A 867 46.17 -35.62 -49.42
CA VAL A 867 45.34 -36.82 -49.29
C VAL A 867 45.45 -37.39 -47.87
N HIS A 868 44.34 -37.37 -47.15
CA HIS A 868 44.13 -38.09 -45.90
C HIS A 868 43.70 -39.53 -46.21
N TYR A 869 44.39 -40.51 -45.62
CA TYR A 869 44.19 -41.92 -45.89
C TYR A 869 44.16 -42.73 -44.59
N THR A 870 43.62 -43.95 -44.65
CA THR A 870 43.63 -44.88 -43.52
C THR A 870 44.89 -45.74 -43.54
N ALA A 871 45.39 -46.08 -42.35
CA ALA A 871 46.52 -46.96 -42.15
C ALA A 871 46.31 -47.82 -40.89
N SER A 872 46.99 -48.96 -40.82
CA SER A 872 46.88 -49.88 -39.66
C SER A 872 45.45 -50.32 -39.36
N GLU A 873 44.64 -50.53 -40.40
CA GLU A 873 43.26 -50.99 -40.33
C GLU A 873 43.18 -52.36 -39.64
N SER A 874 42.21 -52.51 -38.73
CA SER A 874 41.92 -53.79 -38.09
C SER A 874 41.08 -54.75 -38.96
N TRP A 875 40.83 -54.39 -40.22
CA TRP A 875 40.04 -55.14 -41.22
C TRP A 875 40.83 -55.31 -42.52
N ASP A 876 40.34 -56.18 -43.41
CA ASP A 876 40.90 -56.33 -44.76
C ASP A 876 40.55 -55.07 -45.58
N ALA A 877 41.51 -54.15 -45.74
CA ALA A 877 41.23 -52.78 -46.17
C ALA A 877 40.94 -52.61 -47.68
N SER A 878 39.85 -51.89 -47.96
CA SER A 878 39.47 -51.34 -49.26
C SER A 878 39.10 -49.85 -49.14
N SER A 879 39.60 -49.19 -48.10
CA SER A 879 39.34 -47.79 -47.82
C SER A 879 39.96 -46.89 -48.88
N TYR A 880 39.32 -45.76 -49.14
CA TYR A 880 39.80 -44.77 -50.10
C TYR A 880 39.35 -43.36 -49.69
N ALA A 881 40.16 -42.38 -50.06
CA ALA A 881 39.76 -40.98 -50.03
C ALA A 881 38.98 -40.64 -51.31
N VAL A 882 37.98 -39.78 -51.21
CA VAL A 882 37.27 -39.17 -52.33
C VAL A 882 37.65 -37.70 -52.31
N VAL A 883 38.32 -37.23 -53.37
CA VAL A 883 38.70 -35.83 -53.55
C VAL A 883 37.89 -35.25 -54.71
N LYS A 884 37.21 -34.11 -54.48
CA LYS A 884 36.44 -33.41 -55.51
C LYS A 884 37.24 -32.26 -56.10
N ALA A 885 36.85 -31.81 -57.29
CA ALA A 885 37.45 -30.63 -57.94
C ALA A 885 37.24 -29.33 -57.14
N SER A 886 36.30 -29.31 -56.18
CA SER A 886 36.11 -28.20 -55.23
C SER A 886 37.14 -28.17 -54.09
N GLY A 887 37.99 -29.19 -53.96
CA GLY A 887 38.88 -29.38 -52.82
C GLY A 887 38.26 -30.17 -51.66
N GLU A 888 36.97 -30.49 -51.73
CA GLU A 888 36.31 -31.33 -50.72
C GLU A 888 36.94 -32.74 -50.68
N GLN A 889 37.22 -33.22 -49.47
CA GLN A 889 37.83 -34.51 -49.24
C GLN A 889 37.06 -35.30 -48.19
N SER A 890 36.79 -36.58 -48.49
CA SER A 890 36.15 -37.49 -47.55
C SER A 890 36.75 -38.88 -47.59
N ILE A 891 36.73 -39.61 -46.48
CA ILE A 891 37.28 -40.96 -46.36
C ILE A 891 36.13 -41.97 -46.30
N ARG A 892 36.17 -42.96 -47.19
CA ARG A 892 35.24 -44.09 -47.25
C ARG A 892 35.92 -45.35 -46.73
N MET A 893 35.22 -46.09 -45.86
CA MET A 893 35.72 -47.32 -45.24
C MET A 893 34.72 -48.46 -45.40
N PRO A 894 34.41 -48.93 -46.62
CA PRO A 894 33.25 -49.79 -46.87
C PRO A 894 33.31 -51.14 -46.14
N ASP A 895 34.50 -51.69 -45.89
CA ASP A 895 34.70 -52.99 -45.23
C ASP A 895 34.95 -52.92 -43.71
N ALA A 896 34.96 -51.71 -43.11
CA ALA A 896 35.03 -51.57 -41.66
C ALA A 896 33.75 -52.08 -40.96
N SER A 897 33.87 -52.62 -39.76
CA SER A 897 32.72 -53.05 -38.92
C SER A 897 32.69 -52.25 -37.61
N ASN A 898 31.58 -52.31 -36.86
CA ASN A 898 31.55 -51.73 -35.52
C ASN A 898 32.63 -52.38 -34.63
N GLY A 899 33.40 -51.56 -33.91
CA GLY A 899 34.57 -51.93 -33.12
C GLY A 899 35.88 -52.04 -33.93
N SER A 900 35.87 -51.72 -35.24
CA SER A 900 37.08 -51.65 -36.05
C SER A 900 37.92 -50.42 -35.70
N THR A 901 39.25 -50.54 -35.74
CA THR A 901 40.17 -49.43 -35.46
C THR A 901 41.10 -49.15 -36.65
N THR A 902 41.46 -47.88 -36.84
CA THR A 902 42.42 -47.44 -37.87
C THR A 902 43.13 -46.15 -37.42
N ARG A 903 44.24 -45.80 -38.08
CA ARG A 903 44.84 -44.47 -38.04
C ARG A 903 44.50 -43.71 -39.30
N VAL A 904 44.00 -42.49 -39.17
CA VAL A 904 43.87 -41.56 -40.28
C VAL A 904 45.11 -40.69 -40.33
N LYS A 905 45.77 -40.67 -41.48
CA LYS A 905 47.05 -40.00 -41.70
C LYS A 905 47.03 -39.12 -42.94
N THR A 906 47.87 -38.08 -42.98
CA THR A 906 48.12 -37.31 -44.20
C THR A 906 49.31 -37.90 -44.97
N ALA A 907 49.13 -38.15 -46.26
CA ALA A 907 50.24 -38.46 -47.16
C ALA A 907 50.83 -37.16 -47.74
N PRO A 908 52.13 -37.11 -48.08
CA PRO A 908 52.74 -35.98 -48.80
C PRO A 908 52.31 -35.97 -50.30
N LEU A 909 51.03 -36.24 -50.57
CA LEU A 909 50.44 -36.43 -51.88
C LEU A 909 49.22 -35.52 -52.00
N GLU A 910 49.16 -34.72 -53.06
CA GLU A 910 47.98 -33.94 -53.43
C GLU A 910 47.38 -34.50 -54.71
N VAL A 911 46.05 -34.54 -54.79
CA VAL A 911 45.32 -35.06 -55.95
C VAL A 911 44.17 -34.13 -56.27
N HIS A 912 44.26 -33.43 -57.39
CA HIS A 912 43.31 -32.41 -57.81
C HIS A 912 42.67 -32.80 -59.15
N PRO A 913 41.47 -33.41 -59.15
CA PRO A 913 40.75 -33.64 -60.41
C PRO A 913 40.29 -32.31 -61.01
N GLU A 914 40.53 -32.06 -62.30
CA GLU A 914 40.12 -30.80 -62.95
C GLU A 914 38.60 -30.57 -62.90
N THR A 915 37.83 -31.67 -62.98
CA THR A 915 36.37 -31.67 -62.88
C THR A 915 35.90 -32.94 -62.18
N GLY A 916 34.73 -32.91 -61.54
CA GLY A 916 34.17 -34.10 -60.89
C GLY A 916 34.93 -34.51 -59.62
N SER A 917 35.19 -35.80 -59.46
CA SER A 917 35.78 -36.41 -58.26
C SER A 917 36.71 -37.57 -58.61
N ALA A 918 37.73 -37.79 -57.79
CA ALA A 918 38.67 -38.90 -57.87
C ALA A 918 38.66 -39.71 -56.55
N GLU A 919 38.72 -41.03 -56.67
CA GLU A 919 38.97 -41.94 -55.55
C GLU A 919 40.47 -42.25 -55.47
N VAL A 920 41.06 -42.10 -54.29
CA VAL A 920 42.50 -42.26 -54.04
C VAL A 920 42.74 -43.32 -52.97
N ILE A 921 43.54 -44.32 -53.31
CA ILE A 921 44.01 -45.37 -52.38
C ILE A 921 45.51 -45.22 -52.26
N VAL A 922 46.02 -44.96 -51.06
CA VAL A 922 47.47 -44.85 -50.79
C VAL A 922 47.99 -46.21 -50.33
N TYR A 923 48.97 -46.77 -51.04
CA TYR A 923 49.60 -48.05 -50.67
C TYR A 923 50.88 -47.85 -49.87
N ASP A 924 51.76 -46.96 -50.33
CA ASP A 924 52.98 -46.58 -49.63
C ASP A 924 53.21 -45.06 -49.82
N PRO A 925 53.16 -44.26 -48.74
CA PRO A 925 53.39 -42.81 -48.83
C PRO A 925 54.87 -42.43 -48.89
N THR A 926 55.78 -43.33 -48.48
CA THR A 926 57.24 -43.06 -48.42
C THR A 926 57.94 -43.36 -49.74
N GLU A 927 57.48 -44.41 -50.43
CA GLU A 927 57.78 -44.67 -51.83
C GLU A 927 56.46 -44.47 -52.59
N PRO A 928 56.09 -43.21 -52.94
CA PRO A 928 54.73 -42.79 -53.26
C PRO A 928 54.09 -43.70 -54.32
N SER A 929 53.35 -44.69 -53.84
CA SER A 929 52.63 -45.70 -54.60
C SER A 929 51.17 -45.61 -54.20
N PHE A 930 50.33 -45.26 -55.14
CA PHE A 930 48.93 -44.95 -54.91
C PHE A 930 48.11 -45.30 -56.14
N ARG A 931 46.81 -45.43 -55.96
CA ARG A 931 45.87 -45.71 -57.04
C ARG A 931 44.83 -44.61 -57.11
N VAL A 932 44.64 -44.08 -58.31
CA VAL A 932 43.58 -43.11 -58.59
C VAL A 932 42.52 -43.80 -59.44
N ARG A 933 41.24 -43.50 -59.20
CA ARG A 933 40.11 -43.94 -60.03
C ARG A 933 39.10 -42.81 -60.18
N PRO A 934 38.28 -42.79 -61.24
CA PRO A 934 37.17 -41.85 -61.34
C PRO A 934 36.16 -42.12 -60.21
N GLY A 935 35.74 -41.08 -59.49
CA GLY A 935 34.64 -41.15 -58.53
C GLY A 935 33.27 -41.09 -59.20
N GLU A 936 32.21 -40.90 -58.41
CA GLU A 936 30.81 -40.91 -58.88
C GLU A 936 30.55 -39.91 -60.02
N THR A 937 31.21 -38.76 -59.98
CA THR A 937 31.24 -37.79 -61.09
C THR A 937 32.63 -37.81 -61.72
N PRO A 938 32.83 -38.48 -62.86
CA PRO A 938 34.17 -38.61 -63.44
C PRO A 938 34.63 -37.32 -64.13
N GLY A 939 35.86 -36.89 -63.84
CA GLY A 939 36.60 -35.88 -64.61
C GLY A 939 37.39 -36.46 -65.77
N SER A 940 38.05 -35.61 -66.57
CA SER A 940 38.91 -36.02 -67.69
C SER A 940 40.38 -36.24 -67.30
N THR A 941 40.88 -35.44 -66.37
CA THR A 941 42.30 -35.31 -66.02
C THR A 941 42.42 -35.03 -64.53
N VAL A 942 43.57 -35.41 -63.98
CA VAL A 942 43.90 -35.23 -62.56
C VAL A 942 45.34 -34.75 -62.45
N ASP A 943 45.52 -33.68 -61.67
CA ASP A 943 46.84 -33.19 -61.28
C ASP A 943 47.26 -33.87 -59.98
N ILE A 944 48.50 -34.36 -59.96
CA ILE A 944 49.07 -35.12 -58.86
C ILE A 944 50.33 -34.41 -58.39
N GLY A 945 50.32 -33.95 -57.14
CA GLY A 945 51.44 -33.27 -56.49
C GLY A 945 52.12 -34.18 -55.49
N TRP A 946 53.45 -34.22 -55.49
CA TRP A 946 54.22 -34.88 -54.42
C TRP A 946 55.07 -33.86 -53.67
N MET A 947 54.80 -33.76 -52.36
CA MET A 947 55.21 -32.66 -51.51
C MET A 947 56.66 -32.80 -51.01
N ASP A 948 57.13 -34.03 -50.86
CA ASP A 948 58.49 -34.33 -50.37
C ASP A 948 59.55 -34.31 -51.49
N ALA A 949 59.20 -33.83 -52.69
CA ALA A 949 60.11 -33.77 -53.82
C ALA A 949 61.27 -32.81 -53.58
N ALA A 950 62.50 -33.27 -53.83
CA ALA A 950 63.69 -32.43 -53.72
C ALA A 950 63.80 -31.48 -54.92
N SER A 951 63.99 -30.19 -54.66
CA SER A 951 64.16 -29.17 -55.70
C SER A 951 65.29 -29.51 -56.68
N GLU A 952 65.08 -29.16 -57.95
CA GLU A 952 65.96 -29.43 -59.09
C GLU A 952 66.13 -30.92 -59.48
N VAL A 953 65.46 -31.86 -58.78
CA VAL A 953 65.41 -33.27 -59.17
C VAL A 953 64.25 -33.52 -60.14
N THR A 954 64.50 -34.33 -61.17
CA THR A 954 63.46 -34.74 -62.14
C THR A 954 62.87 -36.06 -61.72
N TYR A 955 61.54 -36.14 -61.71
CA TYR A 955 60.77 -37.32 -61.31
C TYR A 955 59.87 -37.77 -62.47
N ASP A 956 59.63 -39.07 -62.57
CA ASP A 956 58.65 -39.69 -63.46
C ASP A 956 57.43 -40.14 -62.63
N LEU A 957 56.22 -39.81 -63.09
CA LEU A 957 55.00 -40.51 -62.71
C LEU A 957 54.86 -41.74 -63.60
N ARG A 958 54.88 -42.93 -63.02
CA ARG A 958 54.80 -44.20 -63.75
C ARG A 958 53.54 -44.97 -63.46
N ASP A 959 52.99 -45.66 -64.45
CA ASP A 959 51.83 -46.54 -64.28
C ASP A 959 52.20 -47.95 -63.79
N GLU A 960 51.20 -48.85 -63.75
CA GLU A 960 51.38 -50.24 -63.27
C GLU A 960 52.28 -51.12 -64.15
N ASP A 961 52.52 -50.71 -65.40
CA ASP A 961 53.41 -51.40 -66.35
C ASP A 961 54.85 -50.81 -66.33
N ASP A 962 55.14 -49.86 -65.43
CA ASP A 962 56.40 -49.09 -65.30
C ASP A 962 56.65 -48.13 -66.48
N ASP A 963 55.62 -47.78 -67.24
CA ASP A 963 55.69 -46.80 -68.33
C ASP A 963 55.56 -45.37 -67.77
N PRO A 964 56.39 -44.40 -68.19
CA PRO A 964 56.29 -43.00 -67.75
C PRO A 964 55.06 -42.34 -68.37
N VAL A 965 54.15 -41.89 -67.50
CA VAL A 965 52.91 -41.18 -67.82
C VAL A 965 53.18 -39.69 -67.99
N ASP A 966 53.97 -39.13 -67.08
CA ASP A 966 54.43 -37.74 -67.11
C ASP A 966 55.80 -37.61 -66.43
N THR A 967 56.59 -36.60 -66.80
CA THR A 967 57.93 -36.34 -66.27
C THR A 967 58.07 -34.85 -65.96
N SER A 968 58.46 -34.53 -64.73
CA SER A 968 58.51 -33.14 -64.25
C SER A 968 59.70 -32.90 -63.33
N THR A 969 60.27 -31.70 -63.36
CA THR A 969 61.38 -31.29 -62.49
C THR A 969 60.83 -30.49 -61.31
N ALA A 970 61.11 -30.96 -60.10
CA ALA A 970 60.59 -30.37 -58.87
C ALA A 970 61.22 -29.01 -58.58
N ASN A 971 60.43 -28.09 -58.02
CA ASN A 971 60.92 -26.93 -57.25
C ASN A 971 60.38 -27.00 -55.81
N SER A 972 60.16 -28.23 -55.31
CA SER A 972 59.54 -28.56 -54.01
C SER A 972 58.20 -27.81 -53.80
N PRO A 973 57.04 -28.36 -54.25
CA PRO A 973 56.79 -29.75 -54.66
C PRO A 973 57.04 -30.06 -56.15
N VAL A 974 56.77 -31.30 -56.58
CA VAL A 974 56.68 -31.72 -58.00
C VAL A 974 55.22 -32.00 -58.37
N TRP A 975 54.83 -31.65 -59.60
CA TRP A 975 53.47 -31.80 -60.12
C TRP A 975 53.46 -32.57 -61.44
N PHE A 976 52.46 -33.43 -61.61
CA PHE A 976 52.20 -34.26 -62.79
C PHE A 976 50.75 -34.14 -63.23
N THR A 977 50.47 -34.30 -64.52
CA THR A 977 49.10 -34.40 -65.04
C THR A 977 48.88 -35.77 -65.67
N ALA A 978 47.84 -36.48 -65.21
CA ALA A 978 47.46 -37.80 -65.71
C ALA A 978 46.01 -37.84 -66.21
N PRO A 979 45.64 -38.74 -67.13
CA PRO A 979 44.23 -39.02 -67.42
C PRO A 979 43.55 -39.58 -66.16
N LEU A 980 42.33 -39.12 -65.86
CA LEU A 980 41.57 -39.65 -64.72
C LEU A 980 40.92 -40.98 -65.11
N GLU A 981 41.67 -42.06 -64.96
CA GLU A 981 41.21 -43.44 -65.15
C GLU A 981 41.69 -44.35 -64.02
N ALA A 982 41.17 -45.57 -63.95
CA ALA A 982 41.50 -46.47 -62.84
C ALA A 982 42.90 -47.07 -63.00
N ALA A 983 43.92 -46.38 -62.50
CA ALA A 983 45.33 -46.75 -62.66
C ALA A 983 46.11 -46.65 -61.34
N THR A 984 47.11 -47.53 -61.18
CA THR A 984 48.07 -47.46 -60.08
C THR A 984 49.28 -46.70 -60.56
N TYR A 985 49.71 -45.71 -59.79
CA TYR A 985 50.86 -44.88 -60.08
C TYR A 985 51.95 -45.04 -59.04
N THR A 986 53.20 -44.84 -59.46
CA THR A 986 54.35 -44.70 -58.56
C THR A 986 55.23 -43.54 -59.03
N ILE A 987 55.67 -42.69 -58.10
CA ILE A 987 56.57 -41.56 -58.40
C ILE A 987 58.00 -41.97 -58.07
N VAL A 988 58.90 -41.86 -59.06
CA VAL A 988 60.32 -42.25 -58.94
C VAL A 988 61.23 -41.21 -59.57
N GLU A 989 62.47 -41.07 -59.08
CA GLU A 989 63.47 -40.20 -59.71
C GLU A 989 63.77 -40.64 -61.15
N SER A 990 63.70 -39.72 -62.10
CA SER A 990 64.03 -39.99 -63.51
C SER A 990 65.53 -40.25 -63.66
N PRO A 991 65.96 -41.28 -64.42
CA PRO A 991 67.37 -41.50 -64.69
C PRO A 991 67.97 -40.35 -65.55
N PRO A 992 69.23 -39.92 -65.31
CA PRO A 992 69.83 -38.79 -66.02
C PRO A 992 69.96 -39.08 -67.51
N SER A 993 69.40 -38.21 -68.36
CA SER A 993 69.45 -38.35 -69.82
C SER A 993 70.66 -37.61 -70.43
N GLU A 994 71.45 -38.29 -71.27
CA GLU A 994 72.56 -37.67 -72.00
C GLU A 994 72.07 -36.78 -73.17
N PRO A 995 72.68 -35.60 -73.40
CA PRO A 995 72.13 -34.60 -74.31
C PRO A 995 72.34 -34.99 -75.78
N ARG A 996 71.25 -35.06 -76.54
CA ARG A 996 71.30 -35.10 -78.02
C ARG A 996 70.72 -33.83 -78.63
N VAL A 997 71.52 -33.22 -79.50
CA VAL A 997 71.20 -32.05 -80.33
C VAL A 997 70.52 -32.51 -81.63
N ALA A 998 69.36 -31.93 -81.96
CA ALA A 998 68.78 -31.98 -83.31
C ALA A 998 67.97 -30.70 -83.63
N GLY A 999 68.09 -30.26 -84.88
CA GLY A 999 67.63 -28.95 -85.39
C GLY A 999 66.15 -28.85 -85.78
N PRO A 1000 65.77 -27.73 -86.45
CA PRO A 1000 64.44 -27.14 -86.30
C PRO A 1000 63.46 -27.54 -87.42
N THR A 1001 62.24 -27.93 -87.05
CA THR A 1001 61.01 -27.72 -87.86
C THR A 1001 59.74 -27.77 -86.99
N GLY A 1002 59.09 -26.59 -86.87
CA GLY A 1002 57.65 -26.30 -86.82
C GLY A 1002 56.65 -27.18 -86.05
N GLN A 1003 56.08 -26.61 -84.98
CA GLN A 1003 54.66 -26.75 -84.64
C GLN A 1003 54.16 -25.52 -83.86
N GLN A 1004 52.89 -25.17 -84.06
CA GLN A 1004 52.17 -24.03 -83.50
C GLN A 1004 52.16 -24.04 -81.96
N GLY A 1005 52.43 -22.90 -81.36
CA GLY A 1005 52.26 -22.63 -79.94
C GLY A 1005 51.93 -21.16 -79.75
N SER A 1006 50.72 -20.88 -79.27
CA SER A 1006 50.17 -19.55 -79.00
C SER A 1006 50.87 -18.94 -77.79
N GLY A 1007 51.82 -18.02 -78.03
CA GLY A 1007 52.44 -17.22 -76.98
C GLY A 1007 51.56 -16.02 -76.64
N LEU A 1008 50.85 -16.12 -75.52
CA LEU A 1008 50.00 -15.08 -74.95
C LEU A 1008 50.86 -13.86 -74.58
N VAL A 1009 50.55 -12.71 -75.20
CA VAL A 1009 50.94 -11.40 -74.68
C VAL A 1009 49.97 -11.12 -73.52
N PRO A 1010 50.42 -10.77 -72.31
CA PRO A 1010 49.52 -10.45 -71.21
C PRO A 1010 48.54 -9.34 -71.62
N GLY A 1011 47.24 -9.59 -71.46
CA GLY A 1011 46.15 -8.73 -71.98
C GLY A 1011 46.20 -7.27 -71.50
N TRP A 1012 46.88 -6.99 -70.40
CA TRP A 1012 47.05 -5.63 -69.88
C TRP A 1012 47.99 -4.75 -70.74
N MET A 1013 48.92 -5.34 -71.50
CA MET A 1013 49.87 -4.58 -72.33
C MET A 1013 49.26 -4.13 -73.68
N LEU A 1014 48.20 -4.81 -74.16
CA LEU A 1014 47.38 -4.35 -75.28
C LEU A 1014 46.32 -3.31 -74.87
N LEU A 1015 45.90 -3.31 -73.60
CA LEU A 1015 45.04 -2.28 -73.01
C LEU A 1015 45.75 -0.94 -72.86
N LEU A 1016 47.03 -0.92 -72.45
CA LEU A 1016 47.80 0.33 -72.34
C LEU A 1016 48.14 0.95 -73.71
N LEU A 1017 48.41 0.13 -74.74
CA LEU A 1017 48.60 0.62 -76.11
C LEU A 1017 47.30 1.07 -76.78
N GLY A 1018 46.16 0.44 -76.44
CA GLY A 1018 44.83 0.84 -76.89
C GLY A 1018 44.35 2.16 -76.27
N VAL A 1019 44.58 2.36 -74.96
CA VAL A 1019 44.21 3.59 -74.24
C VAL A 1019 45.11 4.78 -74.63
N ALA A 1020 46.42 4.56 -74.79
CA ALA A 1020 47.33 5.60 -75.29
C ALA A 1020 47.03 5.99 -76.75
N GLY A 1021 46.66 5.02 -77.60
CA GLY A 1021 46.23 5.27 -78.97
C GLY A 1021 44.90 6.03 -79.07
N ALA A 1022 43.93 5.70 -78.21
CA ALA A 1022 42.63 6.37 -78.15
C ALA A 1022 42.74 7.82 -77.65
N LEU A 1023 43.58 8.07 -76.62
CA LEU A 1023 43.83 9.42 -76.10
C LEU A 1023 44.61 10.30 -77.11
N ALA A 1024 45.54 9.73 -77.88
CA ALA A 1024 46.27 10.44 -78.93
C ALA A 1024 45.38 10.84 -80.13
N VAL A 1025 44.39 10.00 -80.50
CA VAL A 1025 43.40 10.32 -81.54
C VAL A 1025 42.40 11.37 -81.05
N LEU A 1026 41.97 11.32 -79.79
CA LEU A 1026 41.07 12.32 -79.18
C LEU A 1026 41.73 13.70 -79.04
N MET A 1027 43.04 13.75 -78.75
CA MET A 1027 43.82 15.00 -78.70
C MET A 1027 44.08 15.62 -80.08
N LEU A 1028 44.06 14.81 -81.14
CA LEU A 1028 44.20 15.30 -82.53
C LEU A 1028 42.89 15.83 -83.12
N VAL A 1029 41.74 15.34 -82.65
CA VAL A 1029 40.41 15.82 -83.05
C VAL A 1029 40.05 17.14 -82.36
N SER A 1030 40.50 17.37 -81.12
CA SER A 1030 40.29 18.65 -80.41
C SER A 1030 41.09 19.82 -80.97
N ARG A 1031 42.18 19.58 -81.71
CA ARG A 1031 42.97 20.63 -82.37
C ARG A 1031 42.49 21.04 -83.77
N ARG A 1032 41.51 20.34 -84.38
CA ARG A 1032 41.09 20.59 -85.77
C ARG A 1032 39.76 21.33 -85.93
N VAL A 1033 39.11 21.73 -84.83
CA VAL A 1033 37.88 22.54 -84.86
C VAL A 1033 38.08 23.79 -84.00
N GLY A 1034 38.77 24.79 -84.56
CA GLY A 1034 39.03 26.04 -83.86
C GLY A 1034 39.86 27.07 -84.66
N SER A 1035 39.53 27.33 -85.93
CA SER A 1035 40.01 28.55 -86.60
C SER A 1035 39.02 29.04 -87.66
N GLY A 1036 38.23 30.07 -87.32
CA GLY A 1036 37.35 30.79 -88.24
C GLY A 1036 36.33 31.61 -87.46
N GLY A 1037 36.60 32.91 -87.26
CA GLY A 1037 35.99 33.75 -86.23
C GLY A 1037 34.59 34.34 -86.52
N GLY A 1038 33.98 34.88 -85.46
CA GLY A 1038 32.77 35.70 -85.49
C GLY A 1038 32.12 35.85 -84.11
N ARG A 1039 32.05 37.09 -83.59
CA ARG A 1039 31.53 37.52 -82.28
C ARG A 1039 30.08 37.07 -81.99
N GLY A 1040 29.79 36.72 -80.73
CA GLY A 1040 28.44 36.66 -80.17
C GLY A 1040 28.35 35.73 -78.94
N SER A 1041 27.61 36.16 -77.92
CA SER A 1041 27.43 35.58 -76.58
C SER A 1041 26.75 34.20 -76.52
N ASP A 1042 26.98 33.52 -75.39
CA ASP A 1042 26.31 32.33 -74.82
C ASP A 1042 26.52 30.97 -75.51
N GLY A 1043 27.05 30.01 -74.71
CA GLY A 1043 27.02 28.57 -75.00
C GLY A 1043 28.35 27.86 -74.78
N ILE A 1044 28.44 27.07 -73.71
CA ILE A 1044 29.51 26.06 -73.54
C ILE A 1044 29.45 25.12 -74.75
N GLY A 1045 30.56 25.07 -75.50
CA GLY A 1045 30.67 24.28 -76.72
C GLY A 1045 30.48 22.78 -76.45
N ARG A 1046 29.65 22.14 -77.28
CA ARG A 1046 29.37 20.69 -77.32
C ARG A 1046 30.61 19.77 -77.40
N GLY A 1047 31.82 20.32 -77.55
CA GLY A 1047 33.08 19.57 -77.60
C GLY A 1047 33.61 19.11 -76.25
N SER A 1048 33.35 19.83 -75.15
CA SER A 1048 33.83 19.43 -73.81
C SER A 1048 32.90 18.40 -73.14
N LEU A 1049 31.61 18.40 -73.49
CA LEU A 1049 30.64 17.43 -72.98
C LEU A 1049 30.89 16.01 -73.54
N LEU A 1050 31.33 15.90 -74.79
CA LEU A 1050 31.68 14.61 -75.43
C LEU A 1050 32.96 13.98 -74.86
N PHE A 1051 33.88 14.79 -74.34
CA PHE A 1051 35.12 14.32 -73.73
C PHE A 1051 34.86 13.70 -72.34
N LEU A 1052 33.94 14.26 -71.57
CA LEU A 1052 33.56 13.78 -70.24
C LEU A 1052 32.62 12.56 -70.29
N VAL A 1053 31.67 12.53 -71.23
CA VAL A 1053 30.81 11.35 -71.47
C VAL A 1053 31.64 10.17 -71.98
N GLY A 1054 32.67 10.43 -72.79
CA GLY A 1054 33.60 9.39 -73.26
C GLY A 1054 34.46 8.78 -72.15
N ALA A 1055 34.91 9.57 -71.18
CA ALA A 1055 35.69 9.08 -70.04
C ALA A 1055 34.83 8.24 -69.05
N GLY A 1056 33.58 8.64 -68.82
CA GLY A 1056 32.64 7.90 -67.96
C GLY A 1056 32.23 6.54 -68.53
N VAL A 1057 32.04 6.44 -69.85
CA VAL A 1057 31.73 5.15 -70.51
C VAL A 1057 32.92 4.19 -70.46
N ILE A 1058 34.17 4.70 -70.50
CA ILE A 1058 35.38 3.86 -70.39
C ILE A 1058 35.58 3.36 -68.95
N ALA A 1059 35.24 4.14 -67.93
CA ALA A 1059 35.29 3.71 -66.53
C ALA A 1059 34.25 2.62 -66.21
N VAL A 1060 33.04 2.73 -66.78
CA VAL A 1060 31.98 1.72 -66.64
C VAL A 1060 32.33 0.43 -67.38
N ILE A 1061 32.92 0.51 -68.59
CA ILE A 1061 33.40 -0.68 -69.31
C ILE A 1061 34.62 -1.32 -68.61
N ALA A 1062 35.49 -0.52 -67.97
CA ALA A 1062 36.59 -1.04 -67.18
C ALA A 1062 36.12 -1.77 -65.91
N ALA A 1063 35.03 -1.29 -65.29
CA ALA A 1063 34.36 -1.99 -64.18
C ALA A 1063 33.64 -3.28 -64.65
N GLU A 1064 33.06 -3.27 -65.85
CA GLU A 1064 32.39 -4.45 -66.47
C GLU A 1064 33.38 -5.57 -66.85
N LEU A 1065 34.68 -5.28 -66.97
CA LEU A 1065 35.74 -6.24 -67.32
C LEU A 1065 36.51 -6.80 -66.11
N LEU A 1066 36.26 -6.29 -64.89
CA LEU A 1066 36.93 -6.72 -63.66
C LEU A 1066 36.05 -7.61 -62.76
N THR A 1067 34.77 -7.80 -63.11
CA THR A 1067 33.82 -8.62 -62.34
C THR A 1067 33.31 -9.79 -63.18
N ALA A 1068 33.28 -10.99 -62.62
CA ALA A 1068 32.94 -12.22 -63.36
C ALA A 1068 31.45 -12.39 -63.73
N ASP A 1069 30.55 -11.48 -63.33
CA ASP A 1069 29.11 -11.54 -63.68
C ASP A 1069 28.54 -10.22 -64.24
N PRO A 1070 27.60 -10.26 -65.22
CA PRO A 1070 26.98 -9.05 -65.78
C PRO A 1070 25.91 -8.45 -64.87
N LEU A 1071 26.00 -7.15 -64.60
CA LEU A 1071 24.98 -6.39 -63.86
C LEU A 1071 23.60 -6.43 -64.55
N PRO A 1072 22.49 -6.65 -63.83
CA PRO A 1072 21.15 -6.45 -64.38
C PRO A 1072 20.93 -4.99 -64.79
N SER A 1073 20.41 -4.81 -66.00
CA SER A 1073 20.13 -3.56 -66.76
C SER A 1073 19.31 -2.42 -66.10
N VAL A 1074 19.22 -2.35 -64.77
CA VAL A 1074 18.46 -1.33 -64.03
C VAL A 1074 19.27 -0.05 -63.75
N LEU A 1075 20.60 -0.08 -63.85
CA LEU A 1075 21.45 1.11 -63.62
C LEU A 1075 21.59 2.02 -64.86
N LEU A 1076 21.46 1.46 -66.06
CA LEU A 1076 21.60 2.20 -67.32
C LEU A 1076 20.35 3.00 -67.70
N THR A 1077 19.16 2.57 -67.25
CA THR A 1077 17.88 3.24 -67.57
C THR A 1077 17.64 4.47 -66.70
N SER A 1078 18.02 4.44 -65.42
CA SER A 1078 17.90 5.58 -64.49
C SER A 1078 18.82 6.75 -64.84
N ILE A 1079 20.06 6.48 -65.29
CA ILE A 1079 20.98 7.52 -65.77
C ILE A 1079 20.50 8.11 -67.11
N ALA A 1080 20.02 7.26 -68.03
CA ALA A 1080 19.54 7.69 -69.35
C ALA A 1080 18.24 8.51 -69.29
N ASP A 1081 17.36 8.25 -68.32
CA ASP A 1081 16.12 9.01 -68.11
C ASP A 1081 16.37 10.32 -67.36
N ALA A 1082 17.32 10.35 -66.41
CA ALA A 1082 17.77 11.59 -65.77
C ALA A 1082 18.43 12.55 -66.78
N THR A 1083 19.14 12.03 -67.80
CA THR A 1083 19.74 12.87 -68.85
C THR A 1083 18.71 13.46 -69.83
N ARG A 1084 17.51 12.85 -69.93
CA ARG A 1084 16.45 13.32 -70.84
C ARG A 1084 15.46 14.30 -70.21
N ALA A 1085 15.35 14.34 -68.88
CA ALA A 1085 14.29 15.07 -68.19
C ALA A 1085 14.69 16.41 -67.56
N ALA A 1086 15.98 16.77 -67.46
CA ALA A 1086 16.37 17.98 -66.72
C ALA A 1086 17.42 18.83 -67.46
N SER A 1087 17.00 20.00 -67.97
CA SER A 1087 17.92 21.09 -68.31
C SER A 1087 18.04 22.03 -67.11
N GLY A 1088 19.13 21.93 -66.35
CA GLY A 1088 19.44 22.87 -65.27
C GLY A 1088 20.27 22.30 -64.12
N PRO A 1089 20.61 23.13 -63.12
CA PRO A 1089 21.52 22.79 -62.01
C PRO A 1089 21.14 21.56 -61.18
N LEU A 1090 19.84 21.22 -61.15
CA LEU A 1090 19.31 20.05 -60.45
C LEU A 1090 19.75 18.71 -61.06
N ALA A 1091 20.09 18.67 -62.37
CA ALA A 1091 20.58 17.45 -63.02
C ALA A 1091 22.00 17.08 -62.56
N ALA A 1092 22.84 18.08 -62.28
CA ALA A 1092 24.19 17.88 -61.77
C ALA A 1092 24.19 17.42 -60.30
N LEU A 1093 23.25 17.92 -59.50
CA LEU A 1093 23.05 17.48 -58.12
C LEU A 1093 22.60 16.02 -58.05
N ALA A 1094 21.64 15.63 -58.90
CA ALA A 1094 21.17 14.25 -58.98
C ALA A 1094 22.26 13.27 -59.45
N LEU A 1095 23.12 13.69 -60.38
CA LEU A 1095 24.28 12.90 -60.82
C LEU A 1095 25.35 12.76 -59.72
N GLY A 1096 25.62 13.82 -58.94
CA GLY A 1096 26.58 13.77 -57.82
C GLY A 1096 26.10 12.86 -56.69
N ILE A 1097 24.80 12.92 -56.35
CA ILE A 1097 24.18 12.05 -55.35
C ILE A 1097 24.16 10.60 -55.85
N ALA A 1098 23.83 10.34 -57.12
CA ALA A 1098 23.85 8.99 -57.69
C ALA A 1098 25.27 8.38 -57.74
N LEU A 1099 26.32 9.21 -57.87
CA LEU A 1099 27.72 8.77 -57.85
C LEU A 1099 28.19 8.43 -56.43
N LEU A 1100 27.75 9.20 -55.43
CA LEU A 1100 27.99 8.91 -54.01
C LEU A 1100 27.20 7.69 -53.52
N VAL A 1101 25.96 7.50 -54.00
CA VAL A 1101 25.17 6.29 -53.73
C VAL A 1101 25.73 5.08 -54.48
N GLY A 1102 26.27 5.25 -55.70
CA GLY A 1102 26.97 4.21 -56.43
C GLY A 1102 28.27 3.77 -55.74
N LEU A 1103 29.04 4.73 -55.21
CA LEU A 1103 30.20 4.44 -54.36
C LEU A 1103 29.79 3.75 -53.05
N TRP A 1104 28.72 4.21 -52.40
CA TRP A 1104 28.13 3.56 -51.22
C TRP A 1104 27.69 2.12 -51.50
N GLN A 1105 27.15 1.85 -52.69
CA GLN A 1105 26.66 0.51 -53.07
C GLN A 1105 27.78 -0.42 -53.55
N VAL A 1106 28.92 0.12 -54.02
CA VAL A 1106 30.16 -0.63 -54.30
C VAL A 1106 30.87 -0.98 -52.99
N ASP A 1107 30.93 -0.04 -52.04
CA ASP A 1107 31.50 -0.21 -50.69
C ASP A 1107 30.77 -1.32 -49.90
N VAL A 1108 29.43 -1.32 -49.92
CA VAL A 1108 28.59 -2.35 -49.24
C VAL A 1108 28.63 -3.73 -49.92
N ARG A 1109 29.08 -3.83 -51.19
CA ARG A 1109 29.06 -5.10 -51.95
C ARG A 1109 30.42 -5.73 -52.24
N THR A 1110 31.53 -4.99 -52.16
CA THR A 1110 32.83 -5.49 -52.62
C THR A 1110 33.84 -5.77 -51.51
N GLN A 1111 33.60 -5.33 -50.27
CA GLN A 1111 34.60 -5.39 -49.18
C GLN A 1111 36.00 -4.89 -49.60
N ALA A 1112 36.11 -4.07 -50.66
CA ALA A 1112 37.36 -3.56 -51.18
C ALA A 1112 37.52 -2.11 -50.74
N ASP A 1113 38.48 -1.85 -49.86
CA ASP A 1113 38.78 -0.50 -49.39
C ASP A 1113 39.29 0.37 -50.54
N VAL A 1114 38.55 1.42 -50.87
CA VAL A 1114 39.03 2.45 -51.80
C VAL A 1114 40.06 3.29 -51.06
N PRO A 1115 41.35 3.30 -51.46
CA PRO A 1115 42.40 3.98 -50.71
C PRO A 1115 42.04 5.45 -50.42
N ARG A 1116 42.33 5.95 -49.21
CA ARG A 1116 42.07 7.35 -48.81
C ARG A 1116 42.67 8.39 -49.77
N THR A 1117 43.74 8.01 -50.48
CA THR A 1117 44.37 8.80 -51.54
C THR A 1117 43.53 8.94 -52.82
N VAL A 1118 42.48 8.13 -52.99
CA VAL A 1118 41.52 8.17 -54.11
C VAL A 1118 40.15 8.69 -53.64
N SER A 1119 39.68 8.28 -52.47
CA SER A 1119 38.36 8.68 -51.94
C SER A 1119 38.33 10.15 -51.49
N ILE A 1120 39.37 10.65 -50.81
CA ILE A 1120 39.44 12.06 -50.37
C ILE A 1120 39.47 13.03 -51.57
N PRO A 1121 40.31 12.84 -52.62
CA PRO A 1121 40.26 13.70 -53.80
C PRO A 1121 38.97 13.53 -54.61
N ALA A 1122 38.37 12.33 -54.66
CA ALA A 1122 37.12 12.11 -55.38
C ALA A 1122 35.94 12.82 -54.70
N VAL A 1123 35.84 12.77 -53.37
CA VAL A 1123 34.84 13.52 -52.59
C VAL A 1123 35.07 15.02 -52.71
N ILE A 1124 36.33 15.49 -52.65
CA ILE A 1124 36.67 16.89 -52.88
C ILE A 1124 36.30 17.32 -54.31
N LEU A 1125 36.56 16.50 -55.33
CA LEU A 1125 36.20 16.78 -56.72
C LEU A 1125 34.68 16.80 -56.94
N VAL A 1126 33.93 15.93 -56.27
CA VAL A 1126 32.46 15.91 -56.32
C VAL A 1126 31.88 17.14 -55.62
N VAL A 1127 32.42 17.53 -54.46
CA VAL A 1127 32.02 18.76 -53.75
C VAL A 1127 32.38 20.01 -54.57
N VAL A 1128 33.58 20.07 -55.14
CA VAL A 1128 34.02 21.17 -56.03
C VAL A 1128 33.16 21.23 -57.29
N PHE A 1129 32.81 20.09 -57.89
CA PHE A 1129 31.92 20.01 -59.05
C PHE A 1129 30.51 20.49 -58.72
N VAL A 1130 29.93 20.07 -57.58
CA VAL A 1130 28.59 20.50 -57.16
C VAL A 1130 28.56 22.00 -56.86
N VAL A 1131 29.60 22.54 -56.21
CA VAL A 1131 29.71 23.98 -55.90
C VAL A 1131 29.87 24.84 -57.16
N GLU A 1132 30.72 24.43 -58.11
CA GLU A 1132 30.97 25.18 -59.36
C GLU A 1132 29.75 25.12 -60.32
N THR A 1133 28.92 24.07 -60.22
CA THR A 1133 27.75 23.89 -61.09
C THR A 1133 26.49 24.60 -60.57
N VAL A 1134 26.36 24.76 -59.25
CA VAL A 1134 25.23 25.49 -58.62
C VAL A 1134 25.52 27.00 -58.54
N ALA A 1135 26.79 27.40 -58.37
CA ALA A 1135 27.22 28.80 -58.34
C ALA A 1135 28.53 28.99 -59.14
N PRO A 1136 28.45 29.26 -60.45
CA PRO A 1136 29.65 29.44 -61.29
C PRO A 1136 30.52 30.59 -60.76
N GLY A 1137 31.78 30.30 -60.38
CA GLY A 1137 32.74 31.30 -59.92
C GLY A 1137 32.88 31.50 -58.40
N ALA A 1138 32.25 30.68 -57.55
CA ALA A 1138 32.30 30.82 -56.09
C ALA A 1138 33.69 30.54 -55.46
N ILE A 1139 34.55 29.74 -56.12
CA ILE A 1139 35.85 29.34 -55.56
C ILE A 1139 37.03 30.16 -56.14
N LEU A 1140 36.84 30.86 -57.28
CA LEU A 1140 37.92 31.56 -58.00
C LEU A 1140 37.71 33.09 -58.22
N GLY A 1141 36.75 33.74 -57.53
CA GLY A 1141 36.52 35.19 -57.57
C GLY A 1141 36.47 35.85 -56.19
N PRO A 1142 36.75 37.17 -56.04
CA PRO A 1142 36.68 37.86 -54.75
C PRO A 1142 35.23 37.95 -54.27
N ILE A 1143 35.01 37.50 -53.03
CA ILE A 1143 33.74 37.45 -52.32
C ILE A 1143 33.17 38.86 -52.11
N SER A 1144 32.05 39.18 -52.75
CA SER A 1144 31.04 40.11 -52.21
C SER A 1144 29.73 39.98 -53.00
N GLU A 1145 28.64 39.72 -52.25
CA GLU A 1145 27.21 39.72 -52.62
C GLU A 1145 26.59 38.40 -53.10
N GLY A 1146 25.71 37.81 -52.24
CA GLY A 1146 24.66 36.87 -52.66
C GLY A 1146 24.50 35.56 -51.87
N PHE A 1147 24.39 35.58 -50.54
CA PHE A 1147 24.19 34.35 -49.73
C PHE A 1147 22.72 33.95 -49.47
N GLU A 1148 21.73 34.56 -50.12
CA GLU A 1148 20.31 34.35 -49.77
C GLU A 1148 19.54 33.36 -50.67
N THR A 1149 20.18 32.62 -51.58
CA THR A 1149 19.43 31.67 -52.48
C THR A 1149 20.03 30.26 -52.60
N VAL A 1150 21.08 29.92 -51.84
CA VAL A 1150 21.82 28.63 -51.96
C VAL A 1150 21.77 27.78 -50.68
N ALA A 1151 21.14 28.28 -49.60
CA ALA A 1151 21.16 27.65 -48.27
C ALA A 1151 20.67 26.18 -48.20
N PRO A 1152 19.59 25.75 -48.89
CA PRO A 1152 19.08 24.39 -48.69
C PRO A 1152 19.98 23.28 -49.29
N VAL A 1153 20.69 23.59 -50.38
CA VAL A 1153 21.48 22.59 -51.14
C VAL A 1153 22.87 22.41 -50.54
N VAL A 1154 23.49 23.48 -50.04
CA VAL A 1154 24.77 23.41 -49.32
C VAL A 1154 24.59 22.72 -47.96
N ILE A 1155 23.45 22.91 -47.29
CA ILE A 1155 23.13 22.21 -46.04
C ILE A 1155 22.92 20.71 -46.30
N LEU A 1156 22.20 20.29 -47.35
CA LEU A 1156 22.05 18.87 -47.67
C LEU A 1156 23.37 18.17 -48.04
N ALA A 1157 24.27 18.85 -48.76
CA ALA A 1157 25.60 18.32 -49.08
C ALA A 1157 26.51 18.28 -47.84
N ALA A 1158 26.42 19.27 -46.95
CA ALA A 1158 27.14 19.30 -45.68
C ALA A 1158 26.61 18.26 -44.67
N VAL A 1159 25.32 17.95 -44.68
CA VAL A 1159 24.71 16.90 -43.84
C VAL A 1159 25.09 15.51 -44.35
N ALA A 1160 25.09 15.27 -45.66
CA ALA A 1160 25.52 13.98 -46.22
C ALA A 1160 27.04 13.75 -46.08
N GLY A 1161 27.86 14.77 -46.34
CA GLY A 1161 29.30 14.72 -46.10
C GLY A 1161 29.67 14.67 -44.62
N GLY A 1162 28.90 15.37 -43.77
CA GLY A 1162 29.03 15.34 -42.32
C GLY A 1162 28.65 13.99 -41.74
N ALA A 1163 27.60 13.32 -42.24
CA ALA A 1163 27.22 11.98 -41.81
C ALA A 1163 28.24 10.92 -42.22
N TYR A 1164 28.85 11.04 -43.41
CA TYR A 1164 29.95 10.17 -43.84
C TYR A 1164 31.21 10.34 -42.96
N LEU A 1165 31.60 11.60 -42.67
CA LEU A 1165 32.75 11.90 -41.82
C LEU A 1165 32.50 11.63 -40.33
N LEU A 1166 31.26 11.81 -39.84
CA LEU A 1166 30.87 11.48 -38.46
C LEU A 1166 30.86 9.97 -38.24
N ARG A 1167 30.51 9.17 -39.25
CA ARG A 1167 30.65 7.71 -39.23
C ARG A 1167 32.12 7.29 -39.19
N GLU A 1168 33.01 7.92 -39.98
CA GLU A 1168 34.45 7.68 -39.89
C GLU A 1168 35.02 8.10 -38.52
N TRP A 1169 34.52 9.20 -37.95
CA TRP A 1169 34.94 9.71 -36.65
C TRP A 1169 34.43 8.87 -35.46
N LEU A 1170 33.21 8.32 -35.54
CA LEU A 1170 32.65 7.40 -34.53
C LEU A 1170 33.30 6.01 -34.59
N ARG A 1171 33.76 5.56 -35.78
CA ARG A 1171 34.57 4.34 -35.91
C ARG A 1171 35.93 4.47 -35.23
N ALA A 1172 36.57 5.64 -35.34
CA ALA A 1172 37.90 5.89 -34.78
C ALA A 1172 37.93 6.11 -33.25
N ARG A 1173 36.79 6.01 -32.56
CA ARG A 1173 36.68 6.33 -31.12
C ARG A 1173 36.08 5.20 -30.27
N LYS A 1174 35.88 4.02 -30.86
CA LYS A 1174 35.37 2.82 -30.20
C LYS A 1174 36.46 1.90 -29.61
N GLN A 1175 37.72 2.33 -29.65
CA GLN A 1175 38.84 1.59 -29.06
C GLN A 1175 39.48 2.45 -27.99
N GLU A 1176 39.06 2.25 -26.73
CA GLU A 1176 39.79 2.67 -25.54
C GLU A 1176 39.07 2.06 -24.32
N ALA A 1177 39.27 0.76 -24.10
CA ALA A 1177 39.11 0.11 -22.81
C ALA A 1177 40.11 -1.06 -22.77
N SER A 1178 41.03 -0.99 -21.83
CA SER A 1178 42.25 -1.81 -21.78
C SER A 1178 42.00 -3.23 -21.27
N THR A 1179 42.37 -4.22 -22.08
CA THR A 1179 42.69 -5.61 -21.69
C THR A 1179 44.09 -5.98 -22.20
N PRO A 1180 44.83 -6.87 -21.52
CA PRO A 1180 46.25 -7.07 -21.78
C PRO A 1180 46.56 -7.70 -23.17
N ASP A 1181 47.63 -7.22 -23.81
CA ASP A 1181 48.02 -7.62 -25.17
C ASP A 1181 48.87 -8.91 -25.21
N THR A 1182 48.99 -9.56 -26.38
CA THR A 1182 49.90 -10.71 -26.55
C THR A 1182 51.36 -10.22 -26.61
N GLN A 1183 52.16 -10.60 -25.62
CA GLN A 1183 53.57 -10.21 -25.55
C GLN A 1183 54.46 -11.28 -26.21
N VAL A 1184 55.05 -10.94 -27.34
CA VAL A 1184 56.07 -11.75 -28.01
C VAL A 1184 57.46 -11.27 -27.57
N THR A 1185 58.21 -12.14 -26.90
CA THR A 1185 59.58 -11.86 -26.44
C THR A 1185 60.61 -12.61 -27.27
N LEU A 1186 61.64 -11.90 -27.70
CA LEU A 1186 62.76 -12.46 -28.46
C LEU A 1186 63.96 -12.67 -27.51
N ASP A 1187 64.09 -13.87 -26.94
CA ASP A 1187 65.15 -14.24 -25.98
C ASP A 1187 66.45 -14.70 -26.67
N LEU A 1188 67.60 -14.33 -26.07
CA LEU A 1188 68.95 -14.73 -26.49
C LEU A 1188 69.50 -15.91 -25.65
N GLY A 1189 69.06 -17.13 -25.96
CA GLY A 1189 69.55 -18.33 -25.30
C GLY A 1189 71.02 -18.69 -25.63
N ASP A 1190 71.94 -18.51 -24.67
CA ASP A 1190 73.29 -19.07 -24.69
C ASP A 1190 73.23 -20.61 -24.57
N GLY A 1191 73.53 -21.31 -25.66
CA GLY A 1191 73.80 -22.75 -25.64
C GLY A 1191 75.09 -23.05 -24.87
N GLY A 1192 75.00 -23.24 -23.53
CA GLY A 1192 76.21 -23.41 -22.72
C GLY A 1192 76.06 -23.98 -21.29
N ASN A 1193 75.67 -25.26 -21.16
CA ASN A 1193 76.08 -26.23 -20.10
C ASN A 1193 76.15 -25.78 -18.61
N GLY A 1194 75.23 -26.26 -17.78
CA GLY A 1194 75.42 -26.30 -16.31
C GLY A 1194 74.26 -26.95 -15.56
N GLY A 1195 74.41 -28.23 -15.19
CA GLY A 1195 73.40 -28.95 -14.41
C GLY A 1195 73.37 -28.61 -12.92
N SER A 1196 72.16 -28.63 -12.35
CA SER A 1196 71.80 -29.24 -11.07
C SER A 1196 70.28 -29.29 -10.93
#